data_AF-A0A955MS82-F1
#
_entry.id   AF-A0A955MS82-F1
#
_cell.length_a   1.000
_cell.length_b   1.000
_cell.length_c   1.000
_cell.angle_alpha   90.00
_cell.angle_beta   90.00
_cell.angle_gamma   90.00
#
_symmetry.space_group_name_H-M   'P 1'
#
loop_
_entity.id
_entity.type
_entity.pdbx_description
1 polymer ?
#
loop_
_entity_poly.entity_id
_entity_poly.type
_entity_poly.pdbx_seq_one_letter_code
_entity_poly.pdbx_strand_id
1 'polypeptide(L)'
;NLEPGVRKWVRERNLEPGVLLFVAVGLVALFLASPTPAQSLRLGFESESELLGDFISQFHQYKPLGKEGLEKRHLSLVEGKFGKALHIEDGWPISKGAWNESGLDCDLIVATMWGEWHTKPHFWGSGAFHGDSGTVAFWVKKEEAYPGVVFMQGHIGWGRAERDLFNIEVDGEGRLHAFVRDVQYKYHRAKSDEPVWRVGEWQHIAAVWDRAFGIKIYHNGQLVGSTWGEDAWCQTGQPGLFSPFLPESFYDEIAFFDGPLNDSQIKQLYEENTVEGAENFEPYDMAAVKRLAAAYADFDRIELPLFNVGKDSTLSLQQILPEDCHDQAISAWWAMDGRYELAWPHPDRMFTFILGDVDFKGTTIDMELAEGSRPNYAFFEGVLDEVELQSVNEQAKVLAKTGDYKSFCYSSKIDVPDDAKKLRIPLVKGYGSPPGLEGSAHLPLTGDTRIQEMSLWNIHESSREEETGEHVVEWFLTSEVPANSIPRYGTALQKIYSKRRRTAVVSDRQLTPTESTVILEPMSAIQLMSPGLDPDLAIDRVQLNLTVRPKELDDVFWIRFRDPKNPSRIWAQVCFAAKFGSTLEYQPLHLDFDLADLMLATEDRLWVEFQSMNGAELLVGNSESPSSIIAVRSETPSQSIHDYAENQLRAAQLQFSKEYNYRPWTLTGEEVTLTDWSQLGGPYDIAYPILAALRHAPKDELANIYDEIVFHRGRRAWVPQEEVKRPVEIMAPDNAPLWAIWERELIRINQRVTHWIAEHQRDDGQFWGGWNDDTFIPLGFPSMPLLGDELTRKAWLRLYDGLDEAGIFANGYCDIWPIDPLHITDYIASRGLMLSFGLGDPDVIERELKTSEQYLKRVTETNDRLEKEGAPPVIGNPEDRAREDITLVEQMESEILKYSNAHLNWYFGKTPDLDPYELADVDALTRRMRDMVLRCDSITEFDFTRSMIHTDGQGEGIGRYELIAAALGGSLQGRVGNDPPSIAVSWSGEKKIEDLARLVEYADTKELRIRFYNFTDDWISTKARVWRLESGNYIFTNEGFDDELSKI
;
A
#
# COMPACT_ATOMS: atom_id res chain seq x y z
N ASN A 1 -25.88 -6.60 42.96
CA ASN A 1 -26.25 -7.73 42.07
C ASN A 1 -25.20 -7.96 40.98
N LEU A 2 -23.92 -8.12 41.35
CA LEU A 2 -22.87 -8.46 40.38
C LEU A 2 -22.61 -9.97 40.36
N GLU A 3 -22.31 -10.49 39.17
CA GLU A 3 -21.89 -11.87 38.93
C GLU A 3 -20.68 -12.27 39.81
N PRO A 4 -20.54 -13.55 40.17
CA PRO A 4 -19.47 -14.03 41.05
C PRO A 4 -18.05 -13.71 40.55
N GLY A 5 -17.82 -13.73 39.23
CA GLY A 5 -16.51 -13.43 38.62
C GLY A 5 -16.06 -11.99 38.84
N VAL A 6 -16.97 -11.03 38.65
CA VAL A 6 -16.68 -9.60 38.84
C VAL A 6 -16.38 -9.29 40.32
N ARG A 7 -17.05 -9.96 41.26
CA ARG A 7 -16.73 -9.80 42.70
C ARG A 7 -15.34 -10.31 43.06
N LYS A 8 -14.88 -11.37 42.39
CA LYS A 8 -13.53 -11.92 42.60
C LYS A 8 -12.48 -10.94 42.06
N TRP A 9 -12.66 -10.44 40.85
CA TRP A 9 -11.78 -9.46 40.22
C TRP A 9 -11.66 -8.15 41.03
N VAL A 10 -12.79 -7.60 41.51
CA VAL A 10 -12.80 -6.38 42.34
C VAL A 10 -12.10 -6.59 43.68
N ARG A 11 -12.23 -7.75 44.31
CA ARG A 11 -11.53 -8.06 45.57
C ARG A 11 -10.04 -8.25 45.39
N GLU A 12 -9.61 -8.82 44.28
CA GLU A 12 -8.19 -9.08 44.01
C GLU A 12 -7.41 -7.80 43.69
N ARG A 13 -8.07 -6.73 43.26
CA ARG A 13 -7.42 -5.46 42.87
C ARG A 13 -7.66 -4.27 43.79
N ASN A 14 -8.38 -4.45 44.90
CA ASN A 14 -8.51 -3.47 45.99
C ASN A 14 -8.93 -2.05 45.52
N LEU A 15 -9.80 -1.96 44.53
CA LEU A 15 -10.23 -0.69 43.92
C LEU A 15 -11.19 0.08 44.85
N GLU A 16 -10.94 1.39 45.02
CA GLU A 16 -11.80 2.23 45.85
C GLU A 16 -13.22 2.41 45.26
N PRO A 17 -14.27 2.56 46.09
CA PRO A 17 -15.66 2.67 45.65
C PRO A 17 -15.93 3.80 44.64
N GLY A 18 -15.14 4.88 44.65
CA GLY A 18 -15.25 6.00 43.70
C GLY A 18 -14.84 5.63 42.27
N VAL A 19 -13.86 4.73 42.10
CA VAL A 19 -13.42 4.22 40.80
C VAL A 19 -14.46 3.26 40.22
N LEU A 20 -15.14 2.49 41.07
CA LEU A 20 -16.26 1.63 40.66
C LEU A 20 -17.45 2.43 40.11
N LEU A 21 -17.71 3.62 40.66
CA LEU A 21 -18.77 4.50 40.15
C LEU A 21 -18.36 5.15 38.83
N PHE A 22 -17.09 5.55 38.65
CA PHE A 22 -16.60 6.11 37.39
C PHE A 22 -16.52 5.07 36.27
N VAL A 23 -16.10 3.84 36.57
CA VAL A 23 -16.09 2.73 35.62
C VAL A 23 -17.52 2.28 35.28
N ALA A 24 -18.43 2.25 36.26
CA ALA A 24 -19.83 1.91 36.01
C ALA A 24 -20.58 3.02 35.25
N VAL A 25 -20.34 4.30 35.55
CA VAL A 25 -20.96 5.43 34.84
C VAL A 25 -20.34 5.60 33.45
N GLY A 26 -19.03 5.36 33.29
CA GLY A 26 -18.35 5.33 31.99
C GLY A 26 -18.83 4.17 31.11
N LEU A 27 -19.00 2.96 31.67
CA LEU A 27 -19.59 1.83 30.96
C LEU A 27 -21.08 2.03 30.66
N VAL A 28 -21.86 2.62 31.57
CA VAL A 28 -23.29 2.85 31.33
C VAL A 28 -23.55 4.01 30.35
N ALA A 29 -22.68 5.02 30.28
CA ALA A 29 -22.74 6.07 29.27
C ALA A 29 -22.34 5.57 27.86
N LEU A 30 -21.43 4.59 27.78
CA LEU A 30 -21.08 3.90 26.53
C LEU A 30 -22.15 2.89 26.05
N PHE A 31 -23.13 2.55 26.90
CA PHE A 31 -24.19 1.58 26.59
C PHE A 31 -25.62 2.19 26.49
N LEU A 32 -25.78 3.52 26.54
CA LEU A 32 -27.10 4.18 26.55
C LEU A 32 -27.39 5.15 25.40
N ALA A 33 -26.69 5.03 24.28
CA ALA A 33 -27.24 5.37 22.98
C ALA A 33 -27.22 4.10 22.13
N SER A 34 -28.21 3.22 22.30
CA SER A 34 -28.47 2.19 21.30
C SER A 34 -28.80 2.93 20.00
N PRO A 35 -28.00 2.82 18.92
CA PRO A 35 -28.51 3.25 17.63
C PRO A 35 -29.76 2.42 17.37
N THR A 36 -30.87 3.10 17.05
CA THR A 36 -31.99 2.45 16.38
C THR A 36 -31.42 1.63 15.21
N PRO A 37 -31.81 0.36 15.02
CA PRO A 37 -31.03 -0.67 14.29
C PRO A 37 -30.86 -0.49 12.76
N ALA A 38 -30.95 0.74 12.24
CA ALA A 38 -30.71 1.09 10.84
C ALA A 38 -29.66 2.21 10.63
N GLN A 39 -29.31 2.97 11.67
CA GLN A 39 -28.34 4.06 11.57
C GLN A 39 -26.96 3.56 12.00
N SER A 40 -25.98 3.53 11.08
CA SER A 40 -24.62 3.06 11.34
C SER A 40 -23.75 4.12 12.03
N LEU A 41 -24.00 5.41 11.74
CA LEU A 41 -23.32 6.54 12.38
C LEU A 41 -24.23 7.78 12.38
N ARG A 42 -24.13 8.59 13.45
CA ARG A 42 -24.72 9.94 13.53
C ARG A 42 -23.72 10.89 14.19
N LEU A 43 -23.44 12.01 13.53
CA LEU A 43 -22.69 13.14 14.08
C LEU A 43 -23.65 14.33 14.16
N GLY A 44 -24.17 14.59 15.36
CA GLY A 44 -25.06 15.72 15.63
C GLY A 44 -24.30 16.99 16.01
N PHE A 45 -23.01 16.88 16.30
CA PHE A 45 -22.14 17.98 16.73
C PHE A 45 -22.64 18.72 17.98
N GLU A 46 -23.38 18.04 18.85
CA GLU A 46 -23.92 18.59 20.10
C GLU A 46 -22.85 18.86 21.16
N SER A 47 -21.66 18.29 20.98
CA SER A 47 -20.54 18.42 21.91
C SER A 47 -19.19 18.47 21.20
N GLU A 48 -18.24 19.20 21.78
CA GLU A 48 -16.86 19.24 21.28
C GLU A 48 -16.21 17.85 21.28
N SER A 49 -16.66 16.91 22.12
CA SER A 49 -16.14 15.53 22.14
C SER A 49 -16.42 14.75 20.86
N GLU A 50 -17.52 15.03 20.15
CA GLU A 50 -17.78 14.41 18.85
C GLU A 50 -16.77 14.89 17.81
N LEU A 51 -16.52 16.20 17.78
CA LEU A 51 -15.54 16.79 16.87
C LEU A 51 -14.10 16.37 17.23
N LEU A 52 -13.75 16.31 18.52
CA LEU A 52 -12.46 15.81 18.97
C LEU A 52 -12.26 14.32 18.67
N GLY A 53 -13.31 13.58 18.32
CA GLY A 53 -13.23 12.21 17.84
C GLY A 53 -12.67 12.08 16.41
N ASP A 54 -12.49 13.18 15.69
CA ASP A 54 -11.90 13.16 14.35
C ASP A 54 -10.43 12.72 14.38
N PHE A 55 -10.00 12.10 13.28
CA PHE A 55 -8.69 11.49 13.08
C PHE A 55 -7.53 12.40 13.46
N ILE A 56 -7.57 13.68 13.06
CA ILE A 56 -6.49 14.64 13.34
C ILE A 56 -6.51 15.10 14.78
N SER A 57 -7.69 15.28 15.37
CA SER A 57 -7.81 15.59 16.80
C SER A 57 -7.24 14.48 17.69
N GLN A 58 -7.17 13.24 17.19
CA GLN A 58 -6.53 12.13 17.89
C GLN A 58 -5.00 12.12 17.80
N PHE A 59 -4.37 12.93 16.94
CA PHE A 59 -2.92 12.93 16.81
C PHE A 59 -2.25 13.41 18.09
N HIS A 60 -1.11 12.83 18.47
CA HIS A 60 -0.35 13.21 19.66
C HIS A 60 0.00 14.72 19.72
N GLN A 61 0.04 15.42 18.58
CA GLN A 61 0.23 16.87 18.51
C GLN A 61 -1.03 17.68 18.86
N TYR A 62 -2.24 17.19 18.54
CA TYR A 62 -3.51 17.90 18.72
C TYR A 62 -4.32 17.40 19.92
N LYS A 63 -4.26 16.10 20.22
CA LYS A 63 -4.99 15.45 21.33
C LYS A 63 -4.77 16.13 22.69
N PRO A 64 -3.55 16.59 23.05
CA PRO A 64 -3.34 17.31 24.30
C PRO A 64 -3.96 18.73 24.32
N LEU A 65 -4.17 19.34 23.15
CA LEU A 65 -4.72 20.70 23.03
C LEU A 65 -6.23 20.75 23.20
N GLY A 66 -6.93 19.64 22.89
CA GLY A 66 -8.39 19.58 22.91
C GLY A 66 -9.00 20.74 22.13
N LYS A 67 -9.77 21.59 22.81
CA LYS A 67 -10.42 22.78 22.22
C LYS A 67 -9.43 23.73 21.53
N GLU A 68 -8.25 23.98 22.11
CA GLU A 68 -7.24 24.85 21.49
C GLU A 68 -6.75 24.27 20.15
N GLY A 69 -6.80 22.94 19.98
CA GLY A 69 -6.49 22.26 18.73
C GLY A 69 -7.55 22.52 17.66
N LEU A 70 -8.83 22.55 18.05
CA LEU A 70 -9.94 22.89 17.14
C LEU A 70 -9.84 24.35 16.67
N GLU A 71 -9.55 25.27 17.59
CA GLU A 71 -9.37 26.70 17.25
C GLU A 71 -8.20 26.91 16.26
N LYS A 72 -7.08 26.21 16.44
CA LYS A 72 -5.94 26.23 15.49
C LYS A 72 -6.29 25.67 14.11
N ARG A 73 -7.27 24.78 14.05
CA ARG A 73 -7.75 24.16 12.81
C ARG A 73 -8.93 24.93 12.20
N HIS A 74 -9.36 26.04 12.80
CA HIS A 74 -10.51 26.83 12.35
C HIS A 74 -11.82 26.02 12.35
N LEU A 75 -12.00 25.20 13.38
CA LEU A 75 -13.20 24.40 13.60
C LEU A 75 -13.90 24.83 14.89
N SER A 76 -15.19 25.09 14.80
CA SER A 76 -16.00 25.48 15.96
C SER A 76 -17.41 24.90 15.91
N LEU A 77 -18.08 24.93 17.06
CA LEU A 77 -19.50 24.56 17.17
C LEU A 77 -20.34 25.82 17.33
N VAL A 78 -21.31 26.01 16.44
CA VAL A 78 -22.23 27.16 16.41
C VAL A 78 -23.69 26.70 16.48
N GLU A 79 -24.65 27.63 16.49
CA GLU A 79 -26.07 27.26 16.40
C GLU A 79 -26.39 26.65 15.03
N GLY A 80 -26.90 25.42 15.07
CA GLY A 80 -27.22 24.61 13.90
C GLY A 80 -28.67 24.72 13.45
N LYS A 81 -29.05 23.80 12.56
CA LYS A 81 -30.45 23.57 12.18
C LYS A 81 -31.19 22.83 13.31
N PHE A 82 -30.52 21.85 13.94
CA PHE A 82 -30.97 21.05 15.06
C PHE A 82 -29.92 21.09 16.17
N GLY A 83 -30.07 22.02 17.11
CA GLY A 83 -29.09 22.16 18.19
C GLY A 83 -27.82 22.86 17.72
N LYS A 84 -26.68 22.17 17.75
CA LYS A 84 -25.38 22.70 17.35
C LYS A 84 -24.98 22.21 15.96
N ALA A 85 -24.12 22.97 15.29
CA ALA A 85 -23.54 22.59 14.00
C ALA A 85 -22.03 22.77 14.02
N LEU A 86 -21.34 21.91 13.29
CA LEU A 86 -19.94 22.13 12.90
C LEU A 86 -19.87 23.35 11.98
N HIS A 87 -19.01 24.30 12.33
CA HIS A 87 -18.60 25.40 11.47
C HIS A 87 -17.15 25.20 11.08
N ILE A 88 -16.92 25.08 9.77
CA ILE A 88 -15.60 25.09 9.16
C ILE A 88 -15.35 26.54 8.77
N GLU A 89 -14.50 27.25 9.52
CA GLU A 89 -14.27 28.70 9.37
C GLU A 89 -13.31 29.03 8.25
N ASP A 90 -12.29 28.19 8.06
CA ASP A 90 -11.29 28.30 7.01
C ASP A 90 -11.17 26.95 6.33
N GLY A 91 -11.04 26.96 5.00
CA GLY A 91 -10.86 25.74 4.24
C GLY A 91 -10.41 26.06 2.83
N TRP A 92 -9.30 25.45 2.43
CA TRP A 92 -8.83 25.56 1.06
C TRP A 92 -9.79 24.82 0.10
N PRO A 93 -10.20 25.48 -1.01
CA PRO A 93 -10.75 24.84 -2.18
C PRO A 93 -9.76 23.84 -2.79
N ILE A 94 -10.19 22.63 -3.19
CA ILE A 94 -9.37 21.74 -4.04
C ILE A 94 -8.90 22.48 -5.32
N SER A 95 -9.68 23.46 -5.77
CA SER A 95 -9.51 24.13 -7.05
C SER A 95 -8.52 25.32 -7.06
N LYS A 96 -8.04 25.80 -5.91
CA LYS A 96 -7.09 26.94 -5.84
C LYS A 96 -5.73 26.46 -5.35
N GLY A 97 -4.74 26.36 -6.24
CA GLY A 97 -3.33 26.16 -5.86
C GLY A 97 -2.82 24.73 -5.80
N ALA A 98 -3.70 23.72 -5.76
CA ALA A 98 -3.31 22.31 -5.57
C ALA A 98 -2.52 21.65 -6.73
N TRP A 99 -2.18 22.39 -7.79
CA TRP A 99 -1.34 21.86 -8.87
C TRP A 99 0.13 21.68 -8.45
N ASN A 100 0.56 22.25 -7.32
CA ASN A 100 1.97 22.25 -6.88
C ASN A 100 2.23 21.62 -5.50
N GLU A 101 1.22 21.09 -4.79
CA GLU A 101 1.40 20.60 -3.42
C GLU A 101 0.74 19.23 -3.22
N SER A 102 1.55 18.18 -3.38
CA SER A 102 1.65 16.95 -2.55
C SER A 102 0.42 16.13 -2.12
N GLY A 103 -0.82 16.47 -2.48
CA GLY A 103 -2.00 15.84 -1.90
C GLY A 103 -3.10 15.40 -2.86
N LEU A 104 -3.02 15.75 -4.16
CA LEU A 104 -4.09 15.39 -5.11
C LEU A 104 -4.10 13.91 -5.47
N ASP A 105 -2.93 13.28 -5.57
CA ASP A 105 -2.77 11.85 -5.91
C ASP A 105 -2.65 10.95 -4.68
N CYS A 106 -2.69 11.53 -3.47
CA CYS A 106 -2.66 10.81 -2.21
C CYS A 106 -4.08 10.35 -1.79
N ASP A 107 -4.13 9.23 -1.08
CA ASP A 107 -5.34 8.87 -0.34
C ASP A 107 -5.66 9.92 0.75
N LEU A 108 -6.89 9.91 1.26
CA LEU A 108 -7.31 10.94 2.21
C LEU A 108 -6.56 10.86 3.55
N ILE A 109 -6.04 9.70 3.94
CA ILE A 109 -5.25 9.53 5.17
C ILE A 109 -3.92 10.27 5.01
N VAL A 110 -3.19 9.99 3.93
CA VAL A 110 -1.89 10.60 3.60
C VAL A 110 -2.04 12.10 3.40
N ALA A 111 -3.01 12.52 2.58
CA ALA A 111 -3.23 13.93 2.28
C ALA A 111 -3.61 14.74 3.54
N THR A 112 -4.25 14.11 4.53
CA THR A 112 -4.56 14.76 5.81
C THR A 112 -3.35 14.79 6.75
N MET A 113 -2.51 13.75 6.72
CA MET A 113 -1.32 13.67 7.57
C MET A 113 -0.20 14.62 7.15
N TRP A 114 0.02 14.76 5.85
CA TRP A 114 1.20 15.44 5.29
C TRP A 114 0.86 16.63 4.40
N GLY A 115 -0.39 16.73 3.95
CA GLY A 115 -0.87 17.85 3.16
C GLY A 115 -1.55 18.93 4.00
N GLU A 116 -2.09 19.91 3.29
CA GLU A 116 -2.77 21.06 3.90
C GLU A 116 -4.19 20.75 4.43
N TRP A 117 -4.61 19.48 4.44
CA TRP A 117 -6.00 19.11 4.73
C TRP A 117 -6.28 18.87 6.21
N HIS A 118 -5.29 19.06 7.07
CA HIS A 118 -5.42 18.94 8.52
C HIS A 118 -6.38 19.97 9.14
N THR A 119 -6.80 21.02 8.43
CA THR A 119 -7.77 22.03 8.90
C THR A 119 -9.23 21.56 8.83
N LYS A 120 -9.54 20.51 8.05
CA LYS A 120 -10.91 19.93 7.97
C LYS A 120 -11.05 18.77 8.96
N PRO A 121 -12.25 18.46 9.47
CA PRO A 121 -12.44 17.26 10.27
C PRO A 121 -12.53 16.03 9.37
N HIS A 122 -11.90 14.95 9.80
CA HIS A 122 -11.86 13.67 9.07
C HIS A 122 -12.20 12.53 10.03
N PHE A 123 -13.12 11.66 9.67
CA PHE A 123 -13.59 10.57 10.51
C PHE A 123 -13.40 9.24 9.78
N TRP A 124 -13.21 8.15 10.51
CA TRP A 124 -13.17 6.83 9.89
C TRP A 124 -14.53 6.43 9.34
N GLY A 125 -14.58 6.04 8.06
CA GLY A 125 -15.77 5.53 7.39
C GLY A 125 -16.01 4.04 7.60
N SER A 126 -15.01 3.28 8.04
CA SER A 126 -15.15 1.84 8.29
C SER A 126 -16.26 1.54 9.30
N GLY A 127 -17.22 0.70 8.90
CA GLY A 127 -18.42 0.38 9.67
C GLY A 127 -19.56 1.38 9.54
N ALA A 128 -19.29 2.61 9.10
CA ALA A 128 -20.30 3.62 8.84
C ALA A 128 -20.79 3.59 7.38
N PHE A 129 -19.85 3.56 6.44
CA PHE A 129 -20.08 3.54 5.00
C PHE A 129 -19.85 2.14 4.41
N HIS A 130 -20.69 1.73 3.47
CA HIS A 130 -20.57 0.45 2.75
C HIS A 130 -20.80 0.70 1.27
N GLY A 131 -19.84 0.38 0.41
CA GLY A 131 -19.94 0.70 -1.02
C GLY A 131 -20.94 -0.17 -1.81
N ASP A 132 -21.47 -1.24 -1.21
CA ASP A 132 -22.47 -2.10 -1.83
C ASP A 132 -23.90 -1.57 -1.65
N SER A 133 -24.26 -1.01 -0.50
CA SER A 133 -25.54 -0.31 -0.32
C SER A 133 -25.52 0.57 0.92
N GLY A 134 -26.27 1.68 0.89
CA GLY A 134 -26.35 2.57 2.04
C GLY A 134 -27.06 3.89 1.75
N THR A 135 -27.08 4.74 2.77
CA THR A 135 -27.55 6.12 2.66
C THR A 135 -26.63 7.03 3.48
N VAL A 136 -26.28 8.18 2.92
CA VAL A 136 -25.69 9.30 3.68
C VAL A 136 -26.61 10.51 3.54
N ALA A 137 -26.87 11.17 4.67
CA ALA A 137 -27.71 12.35 4.72
C ALA A 137 -27.13 13.37 5.71
N PHE A 138 -27.26 14.65 5.41
CA PHE A 138 -26.80 15.73 6.29
C PHE A 138 -27.48 17.05 5.94
N TRP A 139 -27.42 17.99 6.87
CA TRP A 139 -27.75 19.38 6.63
C TRP A 139 -26.48 20.18 6.38
N VAL A 140 -26.50 21.00 5.34
CA VAL A 140 -25.40 21.88 4.99
C VAL A 140 -25.90 23.30 4.69
N LYS A 141 -25.11 24.29 5.08
CA LYS A 141 -25.32 25.69 4.73
C LYS A 141 -23.99 26.31 4.33
N LYS A 142 -24.00 27.12 3.27
CA LYS A 142 -22.86 27.95 2.86
C LYS A 142 -23.34 29.33 2.42
N GLU A 143 -22.64 30.38 2.86
CA GLU A 143 -23.04 31.77 2.62
C GLU A 143 -22.70 32.29 1.20
N GLU A 144 -21.86 31.56 0.46
CA GLU A 144 -21.45 31.90 -0.90
C GLU A 144 -21.62 30.73 -1.87
N ALA A 145 -21.78 31.04 -3.16
CA ALA A 145 -21.82 30.03 -4.21
C ALA A 145 -20.42 29.43 -4.39
N TYR A 146 -20.33 28.11 -4.33
CA TYR A 146 -19.06 27.42 -4.44
C TYR A 146 -19.25 26.07 -5.16
N PRO A 147 -18.73 25.91 -6.39
CA PRO A 147 -18.68 24.61 -7.04
C PRO A 147 -17.58 23.74 -6.43
N GLY A 148 -17.87 22.47 -6.19
CA GLY A 148 -16.90 21.48 -5.73
C GLY A 148 -17.51 20.40 -4.84
N VAL A 149 -16.62 19.70 -4.13
CA VAL A 149 -16.98 18.60 -3.23
C VAL A 149 -17.67 19.13 -1.98
N VAL A 150 -18.89 18.66 -1.74
CA VAL A 150 -19.69 18.91 -0.53
C VAL A 150 -19.42 17.85 0.51
N PHE A 151 -19.31 16.59 0.13
CA PHE A 151 -19.01 15.49 1.04
C PHE A 151 -18.12 14.48 0.33
N MET A 152 -17.14 13.95 1.06
CA MET A 152 -16.21 12.96 0.54
C MET A 152 -16.10 11.79 1.51
N GLN A 153 -16.22 10.58 0.98
CA GLN A 153 -15.74 9.35 1.58
C GLN A 153 -14.56 8.89 0.72
N GLY A 154 -13.36 8.90 1.29
CA GLY A 154 -12.18 8.32 0.66
C GLY A 154 -12.20 6.79 0.74
N HIS A 155 -11.45 6.13 -0.13
CA HIS A 155 -11.13 4.71 0.04
C HIS A 155 -9.89 4.56 0.92
N ILE A 156 -9.72 3.40 1.55
CA ILE A 156 -8.48 3.02 2.22
C ILE A 156 -7.63 2.25 1.20
N GLY A 157 -6.72 2.97 0.55
CA GLY A 157 -5.83 2.42 -0.47
C GLY A 157 -5.01 3.52 -1.13
N TRP A 158 -3.73 3.24 -1.31
CA TRP A 158 -2.70 4.27 -1.54
C TRP A 158 -2.45 4.63 -3.01
N GLY A 159 -2.02 5.89 -3.25
CA GLY A 159 -1.31 6.44 -4.43
C GLY A 159 -2.06 6.36 -5.74
N ARG A 160 -3.23 6.98 -5.78
CA ARG A 160 -4.11 6.92 -6.93
C ARG A 160 -4.78 8.26 -7.12
N ALA A 161 -5.03 8.62 -8.38
CA ALA A 161 -6.10 9.57 -8.76
C ALA A 161 -7.52 9.06 -8.38
N GLU A 162 -7.60 8.07 -7.49
CA GLU A 162 -8.76 7.30 -7.05
C GLU A 162 -9.03 7.45 -5.56
N ARG A 163 -8.62 8.57 -4.96
CA ARG A 163 -8.85 8.88 -3.55
C ARG A 163 -10.30 8.65 -3.12
N ASP A 164 -11.25 9.02 -3.96
CA ASP A 164 -12.67 9.03 -3.68
C ASP A 164 -13.33 7.67 -3.91
N LEU A 165 -13.90 7.13 -2.83
CA LEU A 165 -14.84 6.01 -2.89
C LEU A 165 -16.25 6.51 -3.22
N PHE A 166 -16.63 7.64 -2.62
CA PHE A 166 -17.93 8.26 -2.80
C PHE A 166 -17.87 9.77 -2.56
N ASN A 167 -18.44 10.56 -3.46
CA ASN A 167 -18.58 12.00 -3.28
C ASN A 167 -20.01 12.48 -3.50
N ILE A 168 -20.33 13.60 -2.86
CA ILE A 168 -21.43 14.49 -3.25
C ILE A 168 -20.81 15.83 -3.63
N GLU A 169 -21.18 16.35 -4.79
CA GLU A 169 -20.60 17.56 -5.38
C GLU A 169 -21.70 18.51 -5.85
N VAL A 170 -21.36 19.80 -5.95
CA VAL A 170 -22.17 20.83 -6.58
C VAL A 170 -21.40 21.47 -7.73
N ASP A 171 -21.99 21.58 -8.91
CA ASP A 171 -21.34 22.20 -10.07
C ASP A 171 -21.53 23.73 -10.12
N GLY A 172 -20.89 24.39 -11.09
CA GLY A 172 -20.96 25.85 -11.25
C GLY A 172 -22.35 26.40 -11.55
N GLU A 173 -23.29 25.55 -11.96
CA GLU A 173 -24.69 25.91 -12.17
C GLU A 173 -25.55 25.69 -10.92
N GLY A 174 -25.02 25.03 -9.88
CA GLY A 174 -25.75 24.68 -8.67
C GLY A 174 -26.50 23.35 -8.75
N ARG A 175 -26.12 22.46 -9.68
CA ARG A 175 -26.66 21.09 -9.75
C ARG A 175 -25.87 20.17 -8.83
N LEU A 176 -26.57 19.23 -8.20
CA LEU A 176 -25.98 18.23 -7.33
C LEU A 176 -25.59 16.98 -8.12
N HIS A 177 -24.46 16.41 -7.76
CA HIS A 177 -23.96 15.14 -8.28
C HIS A 177 -23.61 14.24 -7.10
N ALA A 178 -23.85 12.95 -7.22
CA ALA A 178 -23.37 11.95 -6.28
C ALA A 178 -22.84 10.76 -7.06
N PHE A 179 -21.75 10.17 -6.58
CA PHE A 179 -21.19 9.00 -7.24
C PHE A 179 -20.52 8.04 -6.28
N VAL A 180 -20.48 6.77 -6.68
CA VAL A 180 -19.67 5.69 -6.09
C VAL A 180 -18.64 5.27 -7.13
N ARG A 181 -17.43 4.92 -6.68
CA ARG A 181 -16.41 4.30 -7.53
C ARG A 181 -16.26 2.82 -7.20
N ASP A 182 -16.27 1.98 -8.24
CA ASP A 182 -16.09 0.53 -8.09
C ASP A 182 -14.61 0.11 -8.14
N VAL A 183 -14.34 -1.17 -7.90
CA VAL A 183 -12.97 -1.74 -7.98
C VAL A 183 -12.39 -1.75 -9.39
N GLN A 184 -13.20 -1.58 -10.44
CA GLN A 184 -12.76 -1.40 -11.83
C GLN A 184 -12.49 0.08 -12.15
N TYR A 185 -12.52 0.94 -11.13
CA TYR A 185 -12.27 2.37 -11.24
C TYR A 185 -13.34 3.13 -12.04
N LYS A 186 -14.49 2.50 -12.28
CA LYS A 186 -15.64 3.10 -12.96
C LYS A 186 -16.43 3.93 -11.98
N TYR A 187 -16.86 5.11 -12.44
CA TYR A 187 -17.77 5.96 -11.69
C TYR A 187 -19.23 5.63 -12.02
N HIS A 188 -20.02 5.40 -10.99
CA HIS A 188 -21.47 5.27 -11.02
C HIS A 188 -22.05 6.56 -10.51
N ARG A 189 -22.76 7.34 -11.35
CA ARG A 189 -23.11 8.74 -11.04
C ARG A 189 -24.59 9.01 -11.22
N ALA A 190 -25.18 9.73 -10.28
CA ALA A 190 -26.46 10.42 -10.47
C ALA A 190 -26.24 11.93 -10.48
N LYS A 191 -27.11 12.66 -11.18
CA LYS A 191 -27.07 14.13 -11.32
C LYS A 191 -28.46 14.70 -11.17
N SER A 192 -28.59 15.87 -10.55
CA SER A 192 -29.87 16.58 -10.49
C SER A 192 -30.28 17.14 -11.86
N ASP A 193 -31.54 17.00 -12.23
CA ASP A 193 -32.06 17.45 -13.53
C ASP A 193 -31.91 18.97 -13.70
N GLU A 194 -32.15 19.71 -12.62
CA GLU A 194 -32.10 21.17 -12.57
C GLU A 194 -31.15 21.67 -11.46
N PRO A 195 -30.73 22.94 -11.50
CA PRO A 195 -30.05 23.61 -10.39
C PRO A 195 -30.92 23.68 -9.13
N VAL A 196 -30.45 23.09 -8.04
CA VAL A 196 -31.21 22.99 -6.78
C VAL A 196 -30.53 23.70 -5.60
N TRP A 197 -29.22 23.95 -5.68
CA TRP A 197 -28.47 24.57 -4.58
C TRP A 197 -28.95 26.00 -4.26
N ARG A 198 -29.07 26.31 -2.97
CA ARG A 198 -29.49 27.61 -2.42
C ARG A 198 -28.44 28.18 -1.47
N VAL A 199 -27.86 29.32 -1.85
CA VAL A 199 -26.86 30.03 -1.05
C VAL A 199 -27.51 30.67 0.19
N GLY A 200 -26.84 30.56 1.34
CA GLY A 200 -27.25 31.15 2.61
C GLY A 200 -28.36 30.39 3.36
N GLU A 201 -28.86 29.28 2.81
CA GLU A 201 -29.93 28.48 3.40
C GLU A 201 -29.42 27.15 3.94
N TRP A 202 -30.04 26.67 5.02
CA TRP A 202 -29.89 25.27 5.45
C TRP A 202 -30.61 24.36 4.46
N GLN A 203 -29.87 23.41 3.91
CA GLN A 203 -30.36 22.47 2.91
C GLN A 203 -30.08 21.06 3.39
N HIS A 204 -31.06 20.17 3.29
CA HIS A 204 -30.88 18.75 3.54
C HIS A 204 -30.48 18.06 2.24
N ILE A 205 -29.37 17.34 2.27
CA ILE A 205 -28.89 16.55 1.14
C ILE A 205 -28.83 15.11 1.58
N ALA A 206 -29.39 14.21 0.77
CA ALA A 206 -29.25 12.78 0.98
C ALA A 206 -28.91 12.06 -0.32
N ALA A 207 -28.03 11.08 -0.24
CA ALA A 207 -27.69 10.19 -1.33
C ALA A 207 -27.93 8.74 -0.88
N VAL A 208 -28.67 7.99 -1.69
CA VAL A 208 -29.04 6.59 -1.46
C VAL A 208 -28.43 5.76 -2.57
N TRP A 209 -27.79 4.65 -2.25
CA TRP A 209 -27.19 3.77 -3.25
C TRP A 209 -27.40 2.29 -2.95
N ASP A 210 -27.38 1.50 -4.02
CA ASP A 210 -27.40 0.05 -3.99
C ASP A 210 -26.74 -0.48 -5.26
N ARG A 211 -25.78 -1.39 -5.12
CA ARG A 211 -24.96 -1.90 -6.23
C ARG A 211 -25.74 -2.62 -7.32
N ALA A 212 -26.98 -3.05 -7.06
CA ALA A 212 -27.82 -3.70 -8.05
C ALA A 212 -28.83 -2.75 -8.71
N PHE A 213 -29.02 -1.56 -8.13
CA PHE A 213 -30.00 -0.58 -8.61
C PHE A 213 -29.37 0.72 -9.10
N GLY A 214 -28.37 1.29 -8.45
CA GLY A 214 -27.80 2.60 -8.81
C GLY A 214 -27.83 3.59 -7.65
N ILE A 215 -27.95 4.89 -7.97
CA ILE A 215 -27.88 5.99 -6.99
C ILE A 215 -29.12 6.88 -7.12
N LYS A 216 -29.62 7.40 -6.00
CA LYS A 216 -30.62 8.47 -5.91
C LYS A 216 -30.07 9.66 -5.13
N ILE A 217 -30.42 10.87 -5.54
CA ILE A 217 -30.04 12.12 -4.89
C ILE A 217 -31.30 12.87 -4.48
N TYR A 218 -31.35 13.29 -3.22
CA TYR A 218 -32.44 14.05 -2.67
C TYR A 218 -31.95 15.42 -2.17
N HIS A 219 -32.76 16.44 -2.41
CA HIS A 219 -32.60 17.78 -1.89
C HIS A 219 -33.87 18.18 -1.15
N ASN A 220 -33.75 18.55 0.12
CA ASN A 220 -34.87 18.94 0.98
C ASN A 220 -36.03 17.92 0.97
N GLY A 221 -35.68 16.63 1.02
CA GLY A 221 -36.62 15.51 1.05
C GLY A 221 -37.26 15.16 -0.30
N GLN A 222 -36.87 15.83 -1.39
CA GLN A 222 -37.37 15.57 -2.74
C GLN A 222 -36.30 14.90 -3.59
N LEU A 223 -36.69 13.87 -4.36
CA LEU A 223 -35.82 13.24 -5.35
C LEU A 223 -35.52 14.23 -6.48
N VAL A 224 -34.24 14.49 -6.75
CA VAL A 224 -33.81 15.46 -7.77
C VAL A 224 -32.97 14.85 -8.89
N GLY A 225 -32.44 13.63 -8.69
CA GLY A 225 -31.66 12.88 -9.68
C GLY A 225 -31.55 11.41 -9.32
N SER A 226 -31.47 10.51 -10.30
CA SER A 226 -31.45 9.06 -10.08
C SER A 226 -30.90 8.27 -11.27
N THR A 227 -30.16 7.20 -10.99
CA THR A 227 -29.85 6.08 -11.91
C THR A 227 -30.44 4.76 -11.43
N TRP A 228 -31.37 4.81 -10.46
CA TRP A 228 -32.00 3.65 -9.86
C TRP A 228 -32.73 2.77 -10.91
N GLY A 229 -32.36 1.49 -10.97
CA GLY A 229 -32.81 0.52 -11.97
C GLY A 229 -31.98 0.49 -13.26
N GLU A 230 -30.99 1.36 -13.42
CA GLU A 230 -30.24 1.52 -14.68
C GLU A 230 -28.76 1.13 -14.57
N ASP A 231 -28.19 1.17 -13.37
CA ASP A 231 -26.76 0.96 -13.13
C ASP A 231 -26.51 -0.19 -12.14
N ALA A 232 -25.30 -0.76 -12.20
CA ALA A 232 -24.85 -1.78 -11.27
C ALA A 232 -23.32 -1.88 -11.23
N TRP A 233 -22.79 -2.32 -10.09
CA TRP A 233 -21.38 -2.62 -9.89
C TRP A 233 -21.18 -3.85 -8.98
N CYS A 234 -20.05 -4.53 -9.11
CA CYS A 234 -19.80 -5.76 -8.36
C CYS A 234 -19.34 -5.48 -6.91
N GLN A 235 -18.29 -4.68 -6.77
CA GLN A 235 -17.56 -4.45 -5.52
C GLN A 235 -16.89 -3.07 -5.55
N THR A 236 -16.60 -2.54 -4.38
CA THR A 236 -15.84 -1.30 -4.19
C THR A 236 -14.61 -1.56 -3.32
N GLY A 237 -13.68 -0.60 -3.28
CA GLY A 237 -12.63 -0.58 -2.26
C GLY A 237 -13.20 -0.44 -0.85
N GLN A 238 -12.37 -0.70 0.17
CA GLN A 238 -12.74 -0.50 1.56
C GLN A 238 -12.84 1.01 1.88
N PRO A 239 -13.75 1.43 2.77
CA PRO A 239 -13.89 2.83 3.16
C PRO A 239 -12.74 3.32 4.04
N GLY A 240 -12.10 4.41 3.64
CA GLY A 240 -11.11 5.14 4.43
C GLY A 240 -11.74 6.26 5.26
N LEU A 241 -11.07 7.41 5.32
CA LEU A 241 -11.62 8.60 5.99
C LEU A 241 -12.80 9.19 5.20
N PHE A 242 -13.77 9.79 5.89
CA PHE A 242 -14.73 10.71 5.29
C PHE A 242 -14.60 12.09 5.89
N SER A 243 -15.05 13.10 5.15
CA SER A 243 -14.97 14.49 5.58
C SER A 243 -16.14 15.34 5.04
N PRO A 244 -16.76 16.19 5.89
CA PRO A 244 -17.56 17.31 5.42
C PRO A 244 -16.64 18.32 4.72
N PHE A 245 -16.60 18.25 3.39
CA PHE A 245 -15.45 18.77 2.62
C PHE A 245 -15.57 20.24 2.19
N LEU A 246 -16.79 20.80 2.25
CA LEU A 246 -17.09 22.14 1.75
C LEU A 246 -16.42 23.18 2.67
N PRO A 247 -15.53 24.04 2.15
CA PRO A 247 -14.87 25.06 2.96
C PRO A 247 -15.85 26.15 3.41
N GLU A 248 -15.54 26.87 4.49
CA GLU A 248 -16.30 28.03 4.98
C GLU A 248 -17.82 27.75 5.02
N SER A 249 -18.20 26.69 5.73
CA SER A 249 -19.54 26.14 5.69
C SER A 249 -19.96 25.55 7.03
N PHE A 250 -21.26 25.24 7.13
CA PHE A 250 -21.89 24.72 8.31
C PHE A 250 -22.46 23.34 8.02
N TYR A 251 -22.18 22.36 8.86
CA TYR A 251 -22.70 21.00 8.78
C TYR A 251 -23.43 20.62 10.05
N ASP A 252 -24.54 19.92 9.88
CA ASP A 252 -25.38 19.46 10.97
C ASP A 252 -25.97 18.08 10.63
N GLU A 253 -26.13 17.24 11.65
CA GLU A 253 -26.75 15.92 11.58
C GLU A 253 -26.23 15.02 10.44
N ILE A 254 -24.93 14.77 10.37
CA ILE A 254 -24.37 13.81 9.41
C ILE A 254 -24.78 12.40 9.84
N ALA A 255 -25.58 11.74 9.03
CA ALA A 255 -26.16 10.43 9.30
C ALA A 255 -25.79 9.43 8.20
N PHE A 256 -25.32 8.25 8.61
CA PHE A 256 -25.14 7.09 7.75
C PHE A 256 -26.12 6.00 8.11
N PHE A 257 -26.59 5.29 7.09
CA PHE A 257 -27.44 4.11 7.21
C PHE A 257 -26.79 2.98 6.41
N ASP A 258 -26.81 1.78 7.00
CA ASP A 258 -26.20 0.58 6.42
C ASP A 258 -27.08 -0.13 5.38
N GLY A 259 -28.06 0.61 4.84
CA GLY A 259 -28.96 0.21 3.78
C GLY A 259 -29.61 1.42 3.07
N PRO A 260 -30.25 1.20 1.92
CA PRO A 260 -30.87 2.26 1.15
C PRO A 260 -32.21 2.67 1.78
N LEU A 261 -32.36 3.95 2.15
CA LEU A 261 -33.63 4.50 2.60
C LEU A 261 -34.57 4.74 1.41
N ASN A 262 -35.86 4.43 1.59
CA ASN A 262 -36.87 4.72 0.57
C ASN A 262 -37.31 6.20 0.58
N ASP A 263 -38.04 6.60 -0.47
CA ASP A 263 -38.47 7.99 -0.67
C ASP A 263 -39.24 8.57 0.54
N SER A 264 -40.09 7.74 1.19
CA SER A 264 -40.86 8.18 2.36
C SER A 264 -39.99 8.37 3.61
N GLN A 265 -38.97 7.53 3.77
CA GLN A 265 -38.02 7.62 4.87
C GLN A 265 -37.09 8.82 4.72
N ILE A 266 -36.62 9.12 3.50
CA ILE A 266 -35.85 10.34 3.24
C ILE A 266 -36.68 11.58 3.52
N LYS A 267 -37.96 11.57 3.11
CA LYS A 267 -38.87 12.67 3.43
C LYS A 267 -39.08 12.82 4.93
N GLN A 268 -39.28 11.72 5.66
CA GLN A 268 -39.38 11.73 7.12
C GLN A 268 -38.10 12.28 7.76
N LEU A 269 -36.93 11.82 7.31
CA LEU A 269 -35.63 12.31 7.80
C LEU A 269 -35.49 13.82 7.61
N TYR A 270 -35.93 14.36 6.47
CA TYR A 270 -35.96 15.80 6.24
C TYR A 270 -36.93 16.55 7.15
N GLU A 271 -38.14 16.03 7.35
CA GLU A 271 -39.20 16.72 8.11
C GLU A 271 -39.01 16.61 9.63
N GLU A 272 -38.47 15.49 10.12
CA GLU A 272 -38.44 15.11 11.53
C GLU A 272 -37.02 14.88 12.08
N ASN A 273 -35.99 14.82 11.22
CA ASN A 273 -34.60 14.50 11.60
C ASN A 273 -34.45 13.12 12.28
N THR A 274 -35.37 12.22 11.96
CA THR A 274 -35.44 10.84 12.43
C THR A 274 -36.06 9.95 11.34
N VAL A 275 -35.79 8.65 11.39
CA VAL A 275 -36.42 7.65 10.52
C VAL A 275 -36.96 6.52 11.38
N GLU A 276 -38.22 6.16 11.19
CA GLU A 276 -38.83 4.97 11.81
C GLU A 276 -38.84 3.79 10.81
N GLY A 277 -38.58 2.57 11.29
CA GLY A 277 -38.82 1.34 10.52
C GLY A 277 -37.89 1.07 9.33
N ALA A 278 -36.64 1.55 9.36
CA ALA A 278 -35.67 1.45 8.26
C ALA A 278 -35.08 0.05 7.98
N GLU A 279 -35.89 -1.02 8.02
CA GLU A 279 -35.36 -2.39 8.05
C GLU A 279 -35.69 -3.29 6.86
N ASN A 280 -36.53 -2.86 5.91
CA ASN A 280 -36.90 -3.73 4.78
C ASN A 280 -36.13 -3.35 3.52
N PHE A 281 -35.12 -4.16 3.20
CA PHE A 281 -34.50 -4.16 1.88
C PHE A 281 -35.51 -4.65 0.85
N GLU A 282 -35.62 -3.95 -0.28
CA GLU A 282 -36.30 -4.51 -1.43
C GLU A 282 -35.49 -5.73 -1.92
N PRO A 283 -36.10 -6.91 -2.08
CA PRO A 283 -35.42 -8.04 -2.70
C PRO A 283 -34.99 -7.68 -4.11
N TYR A 284 -33.86 -8.20 -4.57
CA TYR A 284 -33.46 -7.99 -5.96
C TYR A 284 -34.50 -8.63 -6.90
N ASP A 285 -35.05 -7.81 -7.78
CA ASP A 285 -35.82 -8.30 -8.91
C ASP A 285 -34.90 -8.94 -9.96
N MET A 286 -35.48 -9.67 -10.91
CA MET A 286 -34.70 -10.34 -11.95
C MET A 286 -33.87 -9.39 -12.81
N ALA A 287 -34.28 -8.12 -12.94
CA ALA A 287 -33.53 -7.13 -13.70
C ALA A 287 -32.28 -6.68 -12.94
N ALA A 288 -32.38 -6.47 -11.63
CA ALA A 288 -31.27 -6.18 -10.73
C ALA A 288 -30.27 -7.34 -10.66
N VAL A 289 -30.76 -8.58 -10.53
CA VAL A 289 -29.90 -9.78 -10.58
C VAL A 289 -29.13 -9.85 -11.89
N LYS A 290 -29.82 -9.67 -13.03
CA LYS A 290 -29.17 -9.71 -14.35
C LYS A 290 -28.15 -8.59 -14.53
N ARG A 291 -28.44 -7.35 -14.11
CA ARG A 291 -27.49 -6.23 -14.18
C ARG A 291 -26.26 -6.49 -13.32
N LEU A 292 -26.46 -6.93 -12.08
CA LEU A 292 -25.35 -7.21 -11.15
C LEU A 292 -24.51 -8.40 -11.63
N ALA A 293 -25.13 -9.44 -12.16
CA ALA A 293 -24.44 -10.57 -12.79
C ALA A 293 -23.60 -10.11 -13.99
N ALA A 294 -24.14 -9.27 -14.88
CA ALA A 294 -23.43 -8.73 -16.03
C ALA A 294 -22.27 -7.79 -15.66
N ALA A 295 -22.42 -7.02 -14.58
CA ALA A 295 -21.33 -6.22 -14.01
C ALA A 295 -20.19 -7.11 -13.48
N TYR A 296 -20.52 -8.29 -12.94
CA TYR A 296 -19.53 -9.25 -12.47
C TYR A 296 -18.85 -10.02 -13.62
N ALA A 297 -19.61 -10.72 -14.47
CA ALA A 297 -19.08 -11.54 -15.56
C ALA A 297 -20.02 -11.60 -16.77
N ASP A 298 -19.44 -11.81 -17.95
CA ASP A 298 -20.17 -12.28 -19.13
C ASP A 298 -20.12 -13.81 -19.14
N PHE A 299 -21.13 -14.43 -18.49
CA PHE A 299 -21.22 -15.88 -18.31
C PHE A 299 -21.28 -16.69 -19.61
N ASP A 300 -21.58 -16.05 -20.74
CA ASP A 300 -21.56 -16.71 -22.06
C ASP A 300 -20.14 -16.80 -22.65
N ARG A 301 -19.18 -16.05 -22.10
CA ARG A 301 -17.80 -15.92 -22.61
C ARG A 301 -16.73 -16.50 -21.67
N ILE A 302 -17.10 -16.92 -20.46
CA ILE A 302 -16.18 -17.56 -19.52
C ILE A 302 -16.42 -19.07 -19.45
N GLU A 303 -15.40 -19.80 -19.02
CA GLU A 303 -15.57 -21.22 -18.70
C GLU A 303 -15.60 -21.39 -17.19
N LEU A 304 -16.68 -21.97 -16.69
CA LEU A 304 -16.81 -22.36 -15.28
C LEU A 304 -16.60 -23.87 -15.13
N PRO A 305 -16.00 -24.34 -14.03
CA PRO A 305 -16.05 -25.74 -13.66
C PRO A 305 -17.52 -26.15 -13.49
N LEU A 306 -17.92 -27.24 -14.15
CA LEU A 306 -19.27 -27.77 -14.04
C LEU A 306 -19.30 -28.87 -13.00
N PHE A 307 -20.17 -28.73 -12.00
CA PHE A 307 -20.44 -29.76 -11.00
C PHE A 307 -21.84 -30.35 -11.21
N ASN A 308 -21.91 -31.66 -11.42
CA ASN A 308 -23.18 -32.38 -11.49
C ASN A 308 -23.58 -32.78 -10.08
N VAL A 309 -24.49 -32.03 -9.47
CA VAL A 309 -24.85 -32.20 -8.06
C VAL A 309 -25.52 -33.56 -7.86
N GLY A 310 -24.96 -34.36 -6.96
CA GLY A 310 -25.37 -35.73 -6.70
C GLY A 310 -24.89 -36.23 -5.34
N LYS A 311 -25.50 -37.32 -4.85
CA LYS A 311 -25.20 -37.88 -3.51
C LYS A 311 -23.79 -38.47 -3.39
N ASP A 312 -23.22 -38.94 -4.49
CA ASP A 312 -21.96 -39.70 -4.54
C ASP A 312 -20.83 -38.95 -5.27
N SER A 313 -21.04 -37.67 -5.58
CA SER A 313 -20.11 -36.82 -6.34
C SER A 313 -19.57 -35.68 -5.47
N THR A 314 -18.28 -35.40 -5.58
CA THR A 314 -17.62 -34.25 -4.94
C THR A 314 -16.91 -33.43 -5.99
N LEU A 315 -16.98 -32.11 -5.89
CA LEU A 315 -16.10 -31.21 -6.63
C LEU A 315 -14.84 -30.97 -5.81
N SER A 316 -13.71 -31.51 -6.26
CA SER A 316 -12.40 -31.34 -5.62
C SER A 316 -11.65 -30.18 -6.27
N LEU A 317 -11.18 -29.24 -5.46
CA LEU A 317 -10.48 -28.03 -5.88
C LEU A 317 -9.17 -27.89 -5.09
N GLN A 318 -8.06 -27.96 -5.80
CA GLN A 318 -6.73 -27.74 -5.23
C GLN A 318 -6.17 -26.41 -5.71
N GLN A 319 -5.91 -25.50 -4.78
CA GLN A 319 -5.26 -24.23 -5.06
C GLN A 319 -3.80 -24.49 -5.43
N ILE A 320 -3.34 -23.89 -6.53
CA ILE A 320 -1.94 -23.95 -6.95
C ILE A 320 -1.30 -22.61 -6.66
N LEU A 321 -0.49 -22.55 -5.61
CA LEU A 321 0.39 -21.42 -5.37
C LEU A 321 1.69 -21.59 -6.18
N PRO A 322 2.14 -20.57 -6.92
CA PRO A 322 3.47 -20.61 -7.50
C PRO A 322 4.54 -20.55 -6.39
N GLU A 323 5.74 -21.07 -6.68
CA GLU A 323 6.90 -20.92 -5.80
C GLU A 323 7.37 -19.46 -5.75
N ASP A 324 7.19 -18.73 -6.85
CA ASP A 324 7.51 -17.31 -6.93
C ASP A 324 6.61 -16.58 -7.94
N CYS A 325 6.37 -15.29 -7.69
CA CYS A 325 5.57 -14.39 -8.52
C CYS A 325 6.24 -13.02 -8.64
N HIS A 326 6.77 -12.70 -9.82
CA HIS A 326 7.64 -11.55 -10.02
C HIS A 326 7.50 -10.87 -11.39
N ASP A 327 8.14 -9.71 -11.52
CA ASP A 327 8.53 -9.03 -12.75
C ASP A 327 10.03 -8.73 -12.65
N GLN A 328 10.84 -9.63 -13.23
CA GLN A 328 12.28 -9.70 -12.98
C GLN A 328 12.57 -9.77 -11.47
N ALA A 329 13.19 -8.74 -10.89
CA ALA A 329 13.52 -8.68 -9.46
C ALA A 329 12.39 -8.10 -8.57
N ILE A 330 11.29 -7.62 -9.16
CA ILE A 330 10.19 -6.97 -8.43
C ILE A 330 9.09 -7.98 -8.15
N SER A 331 8.57 -8.01 -6.93
CA SER A 331 7.47 -8.91 -6.61
C SER A 331 6.16 -8.50 -7.31
N ALA A 332 5.47 -9.47 -7.91
CA ALA A 332 4.16 -9.31 -8.53
C ALA A 332 3.04 -10.01 -7.73
N TRP A 333 3.31 -10.39 -6.47
CA TRP A 333 2.35 -11.06 -5.57
C TRP A 333 1.09 -10.23 -5.30
N TRP A 334 1.07 -8.93 -5.62
CA TRP A 334 -0.13 -8.07 -5.59
C TRP A 334 -1.32 -8.63 -6.37
N ALA A 335 -1.07 -9.44 -7.39
CA ALA A 335 -2.13 -10.09 -8.16
C ALA A 335 -2.68 -11.36 -7.50
N MET A 336 -2.15 -11.80 -6.35
CA MET A 336 -2.49 -13.06 -5.67
C MET A 336 -2.50 -12.94 -4.14
N ASP A 337 -2.57 -11.72 -3.60
CA ASP A 337 -2.51 -11.50 -2.16
C ASP A 337 -3.88 -11.38 -1.51
N GLY A 338 -4.98 -11.41 -2.28
CA GLY A 338 -6.34 -11.37 -1.77
C GLY A 338 -6.88 -9.98 -1.43
N ARG A 339 -6.15 -8.90 -1.75
CA ARG A 339 -6.52 -7.52 -1.38
C ARG A 339 -6.98 -6.71 -2.60
N TYR A 340 -8.28 -6.40 -2.61
CA TYR A 340 -8.92 -5.71 -3.75
C TYR A 340 -8.68 -4.21 -3.78
N GLU A 341 -8.06 -3.68 -2.74
CA GLU A 341 -7.61 -2.30 -2.71
C GLU A 341 -6.52 -2.07 -3.76
N LEU A 342 -5.85 -3.12 -4.23
CA LEU A 342 -4.66 -3.04 -5.06
C LEU A 342 -4.81 -3.85 -6.34
N ALA A 343 -4.03 -3.46 -7.35
CA ALA A 343 -4.03 -4.12 -8.63
C ALA A 343 -2.65 -4.00 -9.27
N TRP A 344 -2.30 -5.01 -10.07
CA TRP A 344 -1.10 -5.07 -10.87
C TRP A 344 -1.44 -5.03 -12.37
N PRO A 345 -0.71 -4.27 -13.21
CA PRO A 345 0.32 -3.32 -12.83
C PRO A 345 -0.29 -2.10 -12.15
N HIS A 346 0.50 -1.39 -11.36
CA HIS A 346 0.07 -0.14 -10.74
C HIS A 346 -0.25 0.94 -11.81
N PRO A 347 -1.14 1.92 -11.51
CA PRO A 347 -1.48 2.98 -12.46
C PRO A 347 -0.29 3.90 -12.77
N ASP A 348 -0.28 4.48 -13.97
CA ASP A 348 0.91 5.20 -14.47
C ASP A 348 1.17 6.56 -13.78
N ARG A 349 0.22 7.09 -13.01
CA ARG A 349 0.34 8.38 -12.31
C ARG A 349 1.08 8.32 -10.97
N MET A 350 1.85 7.26 -10.73
CA MET A 350 2.80 7.25 -9.59
C MET A 350 4.04 8.13 -9.83
N PHE A 351 4.10 8.84 -10.98
CA PHE A 351 5.21 9.74 -11.31
C PHE A 351 5.26 11.04 -10.47
N THR A 352 4.34 11.25 -9.53
CA THR A 352 4.18 12.55 -8.84
C THR A 352 3.82 12.45 -7.35
N PHE A 353 4.76 12.96 -6.54
CA PHE A 353 4.63 13.64 -5.24
C PHE A 353 3.93 12.95 -4.06
N ILE A 354 4.77 12.48 -3.14
CA ILE A 354 4.57 12.38 -1.68
C ILE A 354 3.95 11.06 -1.20
N LEU A 355 4.89 10.18 -0.83
CA LEU A 355 4.88 9.20 0.26
C LEU A 355 4.48 7.78 -0.08
N GLY A 356 5.33 7.13 -0.88
CA GLY A 356 5.29 5.70 -1.20
C GLY A 356 5.81 5.44 -2.61
N ASP A 357 6.91 6.08 -2.97
CA ASP A 357 7.46 6.30 -4.31
C ASP A 357 8.03 5.06 -5.05
N VAL A 358 7.35 3.90 -4.99
CA VAL A 358 7.58 2.85 -6.01
C VAL A 358 6.84 3.30 -7.26
N ASP A 359 7.54 3.91 -8.23
CA ASP A 359 6.96 4.30 -9.54
C ASP A 359 7.05 3.18 -10.59
N PHE A 360 7.47 1.98 -10.14
CA PHE A 360 7.65 0.83 -11.00
C PHE A 360 6.36 0.44 -11.73
N LYS A 361 6.47 0.32 -13.05
CA LYS A 361 5.38 -0.14 -13.91
C LYS A 361 5.57 -1.60 -14.28
N GLY A 362 4.73 -2.46 -13.69
CA GLY A 362 4.67 -3.88 -14.05
C GLY A 362 4.53 -4.10 -15.55
N THR A 363 5.53 -4.76 -16.12
CA THR A 363 5.62 -5.18 -17.52
C THR A 363 5.15 -6.61 -17.74
N THR A 364 5.28 -7.45 -16.71
CA THR A 364 4.84 -8.85 -16.72
C THR A 364 4.31 -9.31 -15.35
N ILE A 365 3.65 -10.46 -15.33
CA ILE A 365 3.54 -11.33 -14.15
C ILE A 365 4.13 -12.68 -14.53
N ASP A 366 5.26 -13.02 -13.93
CA ASP A 366 5.94 -14.29 -14.08
C ASP A 366 5.70 -15.15 -12.85
N MET A 367 5.23 -16.38 -13.06
CA MET A 367 4.90 -17.33 -12.01
C MET A 367 5.72 -18.60 -12.18
N GLU A 368 6.62 -18.89 -11.24
CA GLU A 368 7.36 -20.15 -11.21
C GLU A 368 6.50 -21.23 -10.56
N LEU A 369 6.24 -22.33 -11.27
CA LEU A 369 5.41 -23.43 -10.78
C LEU A 369 6.28 -24.45 -10.05
N ALA A 370 5.79 -24.94 -8.91
CA ALA A 370 6.41 -26.05 -8.20
C ALA A 370 6.52 -27.30 -9.09
N GLU A 371 7.53 -28.13 -8.82
CA GLU A 371 7.76 -29.36 -9.58
C GLU A 371 6.50 -30.25 -9.56
N GLY A 372 6.00 -30.63 -10.74
CA GLY A 372 4.78 -31.43 -10.90
C GLY A 372 3.46 -30.66 -10.82
N SER A 373 3.47 -29.38 -10.41
CA SER A 373 2.24 -28.57 -10.34
C SER A 373 1.73 -28.18 -11.72
N ARG A 374 0.50 -28.56 -12.06
CA ARG A 374 -0.10 -28.34 -13.38
C ARG A 374 -1.53 -27.82 -13.24
N PRO A 375 -1.73 -26.51 -12.99
CA PRO A 375 -3.07 -25.97 -12.85
C PRO A 375 -3.87 -26.20 -14.12
N ASN A 376 -5.14 -26.59 -13.98
CA ASN A 376 -6.06 -26.84 -15.09
C ASN A 376 -7.16 -25.78 -15.22
N TYR A 377 -7.14 -24.80 -14.32
CA TYR A 377 -8.10 -23.71 -14.28
C TYR A 377 -7.42 -22.41 -13.82
N ALA A 378 -7.76 -21.31 -14.49
CA ALA A 378 -7.31 -19.98 -14.14
C ALA A 378 -8.51 -19.05 -13.96
N PHE A 379 -8.44 -18.21 -12.93
CA PHE A 379 -9.46 -17.25 -12.55
C PHE A 379 -8.81 -15.88 -12.40
N PHE A 380 -9.43 -14.84 -12.95
CA PHE A 380 -8.95 -13.47 -12.94
C PHE A 380 -10.06 -12.52 -12.55
N GLU A 381 -9.75 -11.51 -11.76
CA GLU A 381 -10.63 -10.39 -11.47
C GLU A 381 -9.90 -9.07 -11.70
N GLY A 382 -10.58 -8.14 -12.39
CA GLY A 382 -10.07 -6.81 -12.61
C GLY A 382 -10.56 -6.07 -13.85
N VAL A 383 -9.70 -5.20 -14.38
CA VAL A 383 -9.83 -4.62 -15.71
C VAL A 383 -8.99 -5.46 -16.67
N LEU A 384 -9.64 -6.43 -17.30
CA LEU A 384 -8.97 -7.53 -18.01
C LEU A 384 -8.84 -7.26 -19.52
N ASP A 385 -8.34 -6.09 -19.88
CA ASP A 385 -8.23 -5.67 -21.28
C ASP A 385 -7.06 -6.39 -21.98
N GLU A 386 -7.36 -7.26 -22.95
CA GLU A 386 -6.39 -8.03 -23.74
C GLU A 386 -5.35 -8.85 -22.94
N VAL A 387 -5.68 -9.24 -21.71
CA VAL A 387 -4.86 -10.14 -20.88
C VAL A 387 -4.71 -11.51 -21.53
N GLU A 388 -3.47 -12.00 -21.60
CA GLU A 388 -3.11 -13.35 -22.04
C GLU A 388 -2.32 -14.08 -20.97
N LEU A 389 -2.70 -15.33 -20.66
CA LEU A 389 -1.90 -16.24 -19.86
C LEU A 389 -1.14 -17.18 -20.79
N GLN A 390 0.18 -17.26 -20.63
CA GLN A 390 1.06 -18.02 -21.49
C GLN A 390 1.90 -19.03 -20.68
N SER A 391 2.17 -20.20 -21.22
CA SER A 391 3.23 -21.08 -20.70
C SER A 391 4.57 -20.67 -21.29
N VAL A 392 5.61 -20.57 -20.46
CA VAL A 392 6.97 -20.27 -20.90
C VAL A 392 7.77 -21.58 -21.00
N ASN A 393 7.97 -22.04 -22.24
CA ASN A 393 8.87 -23.12 -22.64
C ASN A 393 9.54 -22.73 -23.98
N GLU A 394 10.16 -23.67 -24.71
CA GLU A 394 10.78 -23.37 -26.02
C GLU A 394 9.78 -22.81 -27.06
N GLN A 395 8.48 -23.05 -26.88
CA GLN A 395 7.40 -22.65 -27.79
C GLN A 395 6.24 -22.07 -26.98
N ALA A 396 6.37 -20.81 -26.56
CA ALA A 396 5.35 -20.14 -25.76
C ALA A 396 3.92 -20.38 -26.30
N LYS A 397 3.04 -20.93 -25.46
CA LYS A 397 1.65 -21.28 -25.81
C LYS A 397 0.71 -20.40 -25.01
N VAL A 398 -0.22 -19.72 -25.70
CA VAL A 398 -1.32 -19.01 -25.04
C VAL A 398 -2.30 -20.04 -24.48
N LEU A 399 -2.52 -19.99 -23.16
CA LEU A 399 -3.40 -20.88 -22.42
C LEU A 399 -4.80 -20.28 -22.24
N ALA A 400 -4.88 -18.96 -22.01
CA ALA A 400 -6.12 -18.21 -21.89
C ALA A 400 -5.95 -16.81 -22.48
N LYS A 401 -7.02 -16.24 -23.04
CA LYS A 401 -7.02 -14.90 -23.64
C LYS A 401 -8.38 -14.25 -23.50
N THR A 402 -8.38 -13.03 -22.97
CA THR A 402 -9.60 -12.23 -22.73
C THR A 402 -10.05 -11.46 -23.97
N GLY A 403 -9.12 -10.90 -24.74
CA GLY A 403 -9.45 -10.08 -25.92
C GLY A 403 -10.18 -8.79 -25.52
N ASP A 404 -11.35 -8.54 -26.12
CA ASP A 404 -12.18 -7.35 -25.86
C ASP A 404 -13.12 -7.49 -24.65
N TYR A 405 -12.88 -8.46 -23.76
CA TYR A 405 -13.70 -8.74 -22.59
C TYR A 405 -13.76 -7.54 -21.62
N LYS A 406 -14.94 -7.16 -21.14
CA LYS A 406 -15.16 -5.94 -20.33
C LYS A 406 -15.68 -6.16 -18.92
N SER A 407 -16.17 -7.36 -18.60
CA SER A 407 -16.67 -7.65 -17.25
C SER A 407 -15.52 -7.86 -16.26
N PHE A 408 -15.82 -7.74 -14.97
CA PHE A 408 -14.83 -7.80 -13.90
C PHE A 408 -14.11 -9.15 -13.78
N CYS A 409 -14.83 -10.25 -13.89
CA CYS A 409 -14.33 -11.60 -13.68
C CYS A 409 -14.18 -12.33 -15.02
N TYR A 410 -13.04 -12.99 -15.24
CA TYR A 410 -12.82 -13.92 -16.35
C TYR A 410 -12.27 -15.25 -15.82
N SER A 411 -12.72 -16.35 -16.40
CA SER A 411 -12.19 -17.67 -16.08
C SER A 411 -12.07 -18.55 -17.31
N SER A 412 -11.10 -19.45 -17.28
CA SER A 412 -10.83 -20.39 -18.37
C SER A 412 -10.30 -21.70 -17.82
N LYS A 413 -10.69 -22.82 -18.43
CA LYS A 413 -9.89 -24.04 -18.32
C LYS A 413 -8.58 -23.82 -19.08
N ILE A 414 -7.51 -24.36 -18.55
CA ILE A 414 -6.17 -24.25 -19.13
C ILE A 414 -5.52 -25.63 -19.21
N ASP A 415 -4.64 -25.78 -20.19
CA ASP A 415 -3.90 -27.02 -20.44
C ASP A 415 -2.40 -26.69 -20.49
N VAL A 416 -1.79 -26.72 -19.29
CA VAL A 416 -0.38 -26.40 -19.06
C VAL A 416 0.49 -27.56 -19.55
N PRO A 417 1.41 -27.33 -20.50
CA PRO A 417 2.31 -28.38 -21.00
C PRO A 417 3.14 -29.06 -19.91
N ASP A 418 3.45 -30.34 -20.09
CA ASP A 418 4.24 -31.14 -19.14
C ASP A 418 5.63 -30.57 -18.87
N ASP A 419 6.21 -29.84 -19.82
CA ASP A 419 7.54 -29.23 -19.72
C ASP A 419 7.52 -27.78 -19.23
N ALA A 420 6.35 -27.17 -19.05
CA ALA A 420 6.22 -25.82 -18.56
C ALA A 420 6.57 -25.74 -17.07
N LYS A 421 7.55 -24.90 -16.74
CA LYS A 421 7.93 -24.57 -15.35
C LYS A 421 7.47 -23.19 -14.92
N LYS A 422 7.03 -22.37 -15.88
CA LYS A 422 6.72 -20.97 -15.67
C LYS A 422 5.49 -20.58 -16.47
N LEU A 423 4.62 -19.78 -15.86
CA LEU A 423 3.53 -19.09 -16.53
C LEU A 423 3.87 -17.59 -16.62
N ARG A 424 3.38 -16.92 -17.66
CA ARG A 424 3.62 -15.49 -17.90
C ARG A 424 2.35 -14.78 -18.35
N ILE A 425 2.15 -13.58 -17.83
CA ILE A 425 1.20 -12.61 -18.34
C ILE A 425 1.98 -11.39 -18.83
N PRO A 426 2.11 -11.18 -20.15
CA PRO A 426 2.67 -9.93 -20.66
C PRO A 426 1.65 -8.80 -20.51
N LEU A 427 2.10 -7.66 -19.99
CA LEU A 427 1.24 -6.50 -19.72
C LEU A 427 1.50 -5.31 -20.65
N VAL A 428 2.69 -5.23 -21.24
CA VAL A 428 3.08 -4.11 -22.12
C VAL A 428 2.34 -4.20 -23.45
N LYS A 429 1.57 -3.16 -23.75
CA LYS A 429 0.83 -2.98 -25.02
C LYS A 429 1.52 -1.99 -25.97
N GLY A 430 2.38 -1.12 -25.42
CA GLY A 430 3.13 -0.14 -26.18
C GLY A 430 4.12 0.59 -25.29
N TYR A 431 4.77 1.60 -25.86
CA TYR A 431 5.69 2.48 -25.13
C TYR A 431 5.40 3.94 -25.46
N GLY A 432 5.59 4.82 -24.49
CA GLY A 432 5.41 6.26 -24.65
C GLY A 432 5.18 6.96 -23.32
N SER A 433 4.69 8.20 -23.40
CA SER A 433 4.36 8.98 -22.20
C SER A 433 3.00 8.54 -21.66
N PRO A 434 2.87 8.27 -20.36
CA PRO A 434 1.61 7.87 -19.77
C PRO A 434 0.47 8.87 -19.95
N PRO A 435 -0.80 8.42 -19.94
CA PRO A 435 -1.95 9.31 -20.04
C PRO A 435 -1.99 10.38 -18.94
N GLY A 436 -1.95 11.65 -19.36
CA GLY A 436 -1.94 12.81 -18.47
C GLY A 436 -0.55 13.36 -18.18
N LEU A 437 0.51 12.71 -18.66
CA LEU A 437 1.85 13.27 -18.74
C LEU A 437 2.15 13.73 -20.17
N GLU A 438 2.74 14.92 -20.29
CA GLU A 438 3.37 15.45 -21.50
C GLU A 438 4.88 15.15 -21.45
N GLY A 439 5.55 15.18 -22.60
CA GLY A 439 7.01 15.02 -22.69
C GLY A 439 7.44 13.90 -23.65
N SER A 440 8.70 13.49 -23.53
CA SER A 440 9.33 12.49 -24.40
C SER A 440 9.58 11.15 -23.72
N ALA A 441 8.99 10.92 -22.54
CA ALA A 441 9.12 9.66 -21.81
C ALA A 441 8.74 8.46 -22.70
N HIS A 442 9.54 7.40 -22.63
CA HIS A 442 9.38 6.13 -23.34
C HIS A 442 9.19 5.00 -22.32
N LEU A 443 8.07 5.06 -21.59
CA LEU A 443 7.75 4.12 -20.53
C LEU A 443 6.85 3.00 -21.05
N PRO A 444 6.90 1.79 -20.45
CA PRO A 444 5.99 0.71 -20.81
C PRO A 444 4.54 1.11 -20.50
N LEU A 445 3.67 1.02 -21.50
CA LEU A 445 2.24 1.33 -21.38
C LEU A 445 1.44 0.03 -21.36
N THR A 446 0.64 -0.16 -20.32
CA THR A 446 -0.21 -1.36 -20.15
C THR A 446 -1.68 -1.08 -20.49
N GLY A 447 -1.99 0.17 -20.87
CA GLY A 447 -3.35 0.66 -21.02
C GLY A 447 -4.15 0.54 -19.72
N ASP A 448 -5.43 0.23 -19.85
CA ASP A 448 -6.35 0.13 -18.72
C ASP A 448 -6.23 -1.19 -17.95
N THR A 449 -5.36 -2.12 -18.38
CA THR A 449 -5.23 -3.44 -17.74
C THR A 449 -4.85 -3.33 -16.28
N ARG A 450 -5.66 -3.90 -15.39
CA ARG A 450 -5.42 -4.00 -13.95
C ARG A 450 -5.92 -5.37 -13.49
N ILE A 451 -5.07 -6.14 -12.83
CA ILE A 451 -5.38 -7.45 -12.27
C ILE A 451 -5.40 -7.26 -10.76
N GLN A 452 -6.59 -7.37 -10.16
CA GLN A 452 -6.84 -7.20 -8.74
C GLN A 452 -6.61 -8.51 -8.01
N GLU A 453 -6.98 -9.63 -8.65
CA GLU A 453 -6.82 -10.96 -8.08
C GLU A 453 -6.71 -11.99 -9.20
N MET A 454 -5.92 -13.02 -8.97
CA MET A 454 -5.74 -14.16 -9.84
C MET A 454 -5.55 -15.41 -9.00
N SER A 455 -6.20 -16.50 -9.40
CA SER A 455 -6.04 -17.78 -8.72
C SER A 455 -5.88 -18.91 -9.75
N LEU A 456 -4.97 -19.83 -9.45
CA LEU A 456 -4.71 -21.03 -10.23
C LEU A 456 -5.23 -22.23 -9.46
N TRP A 457 -5.93 -23.13 -10.16
CA TRP A 457 -6.57 -24.28 -9.53
C TRP A 457 -6.40 -25.55 -10.34
N ASN A 458 -6.46 -26.67 -9.62
CA ASN A 458 -6.72 -28.00 -10.14
C ASN A 458 -8.11 -28.44 -9.72
N ILE A 459 -9.03 -28.51 -10.68
CA ILE A 459 -10.44 -28.79 -10.43
C ILE A 459 -10.85 -30.06 -11.15
N HIS A 460 -11.47 -30.99 -10.43
CA HIS A 460 -12.03 -32.22 -10.99
C HIS A 460 -13.20 -32.74 -10.17
N GLU A 461 -14.10 -33.49 -10.82
CA GLU A 461 -15.17 -34.21 -10.14
C GLU A 461 -14.64 -35.60 -9.74
N SER A 462 -14.79 -35.95 -8.47
CA SER A 462 -14.35 -37.22 -7.89
C SER A 462 -15.54 -37.96 -7.26
N SER A 463 -15.37 -39.26 -7.01
CA SER A 463 -16.31 -39.98 -6.17
C SER A 463 -16.18 -39.49 -4.74
N ARG A 464 -17.30 -39.31 -4.05
CA ARG A 464 -17.30 -38.92 -2.64
C ARG A 464 -16.53 -39.94 -1.80
N GLU A 465 -15.45 -39.50 -1.19
CA GLU A 465 -14.72 -40.24 -0.16
C GLU A 465 -15.09 -39.67 1.20
N GLU A 466 -15.67 -40.50 2.08
CA GLU A 466 -15.90 -40.11 3.47
C GLU A 466 -14.58 -40.16 4.22
N GLU A 467 -14.03 -39.00 4.50
CA GLU A 467 -12.85 -38.91 5.33
C GLU A 467 -13.26 -39.02 6.80
N THR A 468 -12.73 -40.04 7.47
CA THR A 468 -13.07 -40.35 8.86
C THR A 468 -11.78 -40.58 9.64
N GLY A 469 -11.70 -40.03 10.85
CA GLY A 469 -10.51 -40.19 11.69
C GLY A 469 -10.34 -39.08 12.71
N GLU A 470 -9.31 -39.22 13.56
CA GLU A 470 -9.00 -38.22 14.60
C GLU A 470 -8.42 -36.91 14.04
N HIS A 471 -7.99 -36.90 12.77
CA HIS A 471 -7.47 -35.73 12.07
C HIS A 471 -8.57 -34.87 11.42
N VAL A 472 -9.83 -35.33 11.41
CA VAL A 472 -10.95 -34.60 10.83
C VAL A 472 -11.74 -33.90 11.93
N VAL A 473 -12.08 -32.63 11.73
CA VAL A 473 -12.94 -31.85 12.63
C VAL A 473 -14.17 -31.39 11.86
N GLU A 474 -15.33 -31.95 12.19
CA GLU A 474 -16.61 -31.58 11.58
C GLU A 474 -17.39 -30.62 12.49
N TRP A 475 -17.95 -29.57 11.88
CA TRP A 475 -18.84 -28.61 12.52
C TRP A 475 -20.15 -28.50 11.75
N PHE A 476 -21.25 -28.81 12.42
CA PHE A 476 -22.59 -28.80 11.84
C PHE A 476 -23.19 -27.41 11.88
N LEU A 477 -23.65 -26.91 10.74
CA LEU A 477 -24.36 -25.63 10.64
C LEU A 477 -25.71 -25.76 11.35
N THR A 478 -26.04 -24.79 12.21
CA THR A 478 -27.19 -24.90 13.11
C THR A 478 -28.29 -23.89 12.82
N SER A 479 -27.97 -22.60 12.82
CA SER A 479 -28.95 -21.53 12.67
C SER A 479 -28.30 -20.22 12.23
N GLU A 480 -29.12 -19.33 11.67
CA GLU A 480 -28.76 -17.94 11.46
C GLU A 480 -28.59 -17.24 12.81
N VAL A 481 -27.56 -16.41 12.91
CA VAL A 481 -27.31 -15.58 14.08
C VAL A 481 -27.04 -14.14 13.65
N PRO A 482 -27.48 -13.14 14.43
CA PRO A 482 -27.18 -11.76 14.12
C PRO A 482 -25.69 -11.49 14.31
N ALA A 483 -25.10 -10.63 13.46
CA ALA A 483 -23.66 -10.34 13.50
C ALA A 483 -23.15 -9.96 14.90
N ASN A 484 -23.91 -9.20 15.69
CA ASN A 484 -23.56 -8.79 17.05
C ASN A 484 -23.46 -9.93 18.09
N SER A 485 -23.93 -11.13 17.76
CA SER A 485 -23.80 -12.32 18.61
C SER A 485 -22.51 -13.10 18.34
N ILE A 486 -21.82 -12.77 17.25
CA ILE A 486 -20.51 -13.31 16.91
C ILE A 486 -19.49 -12.30 17.44
N PRO A 487 -18.44 -12.71 18.19
CA PRO A 487 -17.47 -11.82 18.84
C PRO A 487 -16.77 -10.79 17.93
N ARG A 488 -15.43 -10.74 17.87
CA ARG A 488 -14.73 -9.80 16.98
C ARG A 488 -15.14 -9.89 15.50
N TYR A 489 -15.59 -11.07 15.04
CA TYR A 489 -16.08 -11.28 13.68
C TYR A 489 -17.40 -10.57 13.40
N GLY A 490 -18.24 -10.33 14.43
CA GLY A 490 -19.42 -9.50 14.30
C GLY A 490 -19.07 -8.06 13.93
N THR A 491 -18.05 -7.50 14.61
CA THR A 491 -17.49 -6.18 14.30
C THR A 491 -16.89 -6.15 12.89
N ALA A 492 -16.13 -7.17 12.49
CA ALA A 492 -15.57 -7.26 11.13
C ALA A 492 -16.68 -7.31 10.05
N LEU A 493 -17.74 -8.09 10.27
CA LEU A 493 -18.90 -8.13 9.38
C LEU A 493 -19.56 -6.75 9.22
N GLN A 494 -19.68 -6.00 10.31
CA GLN A 494 -20.24 -4.65 10.28
C GLN A 494 -19.34 -3.67 9.52
N LYS A 495 -18.02 -3.85 9.58
CA LYS A 495 -17.03 -3.01 8.88
C LYS A 495 -16.98 -3.27 7.38
N ILE A 496 -17.05 -4.53 6.97
CA ILE A 496 -16.86 -4.95 5.58
C ILE A 496 -18.15 -4.87 4.77
N TYR A 497 -19.30 -5.15 5.38
CA TYR A 497 -20.56 -5.35 4.64
C TYR A 497 -21.69 -4.44 5.11
N SER A 498 -22.54 -4.03 4.17
CA SER A 498 -23.87 -3.49 4.48
C SER A 498 -24.75 -4.53 5.16
N LYS A 499 -25.85 -4.10 5.77
CA LYS A 499 -26.75 -4.98 6.55
C LYS A 499 -27.29 -6.16 5.72
N ARG A 500 -27.51 -6.01 4.41
CA ARG A 500 -27.99 -7.10 3.54
C ARG A 500 -27.05 -8.31 3.47
N ARG A 501 -25.74 -8.12 3.66
CA ARG A 501 -24.71 -9.18 3.53
C ARG A 501 -24.15 -9.69 4.86
N ARG A 502 -24.76 -9.32 5.99
CA ARG A 502 -24.33 -9.69 7.35
C ARG A 502 -24.99 -10.96 7.89
N THR A 503 -25.81 -11.64 7.09
CA THR A 503 -26.44 -12.91 7.50
C THR A 503 -25.36 -13.97 7.72
N ALA A 504 -25.20 -14.38 8.97
CA ALA A 504 -24.20 -15.37 9.35
C ALA A 504 -24.87 -16.65 9.88
N VAL A 505 -24.33 -17.79 9.48
CA VAL A 505 -24.73 -19.12 9.93
C VAL A 505 -23.55 -19.71 10.68
N VAL A 506 -23.75 -19.96 11.97
CA VAL A 506 -22.72 -20.55 12.82
C VAL A 506 -22.89 -22.06 12.92
N SER A 507 -21.77 -22.75 13.08
CA SER A 507 -21.75 -24.18 13.35
C SER A 507 -21.39 -24.52 14.80
N ASP A 508 -21.71 -25.76 15.18
CA ASP A 508 -21.40 -26.39 16.45
C ASP A 508 -20.74 -27.76 16.21
N ARG A 509 -19.89 -28.22 17.14
CA ARG A 509 -19.33 -29.58 17.12
C ARG A 509 -20.40 -30.64 17.34
N GLN A 510 -21.48 -30.30 18.03
CA GLN A 510 -22.62 -31.21 18.22
C GLN A 510 -23.76 -30.80 17.31
N LEU A 511 -24.23 -31.75 16.50
CA LEU A 511 -25.46 -31.57 15.76
C LEU A 511 -26.62 -31.40 16.74
N THR A 512 -27.10 -30.17 16.88
CA THR A 512 -28.33 -29.87 17.61
C THR A 512 -29.47 -29.86 16.59
N PRO A 513 -30.38 -30.86 16.58
CA PRO A 513 -31.35 -31.04 15.51
C PRO A 513 -32.50 -30.04 15.66
N THR A 514 -32.25 -28.79 15.25
CA THR A 514 -33.28 -27.77 15.03
C THR A 514 -33.23 -27.43 13.56
N GLU A 515 -33.96 -28.21 12.77
CA GLU A 515 -34.02 -28.00 11.32
C GLU A 515 -34.50 -26.58 11.02
N SER A 516 -33.72 -25.85 10.25
CA SER A 516 -34.09 -24.54 9.75
C SER A 516 -33.56 -24.34 8.33
N THR A 517 -34.20 -23.43 7.62
CA THR A 517 -33.85 -23.07 6.25
C THR A 517 -33.31 -21.66 6.23
N VAL A 518 -32.11 -21.52 5.70
CA VAL A 518 -31.44 -20.24 5.46
C VAL A 518 -31.68 -19.84 4.01
N ILE A 519 -32.19 -18.64 3.77
CA ILE A 519 -32.48 -18.14 2.43
C ILE A 519 -31.23 -17.45 1.86
N LEU A 520 -30.76 -17.93 0.70
CA LEU A 520 -29.75 -17.25 -0.08
C LEU A 520 -30.46 -16.35 -1.10
N GLU A 521 -30.43 -15.05 -0.83
CA GLU A 521 -30.87 -14.07 -1.82
C GLU A 521 -29.95 -14.11 -3.05
N PRO A 522 -30.50 -13.97 -4.28
CA PRO A 522 -29.70 -13.93 -5.50
C PRO A 522 -28.59 -12.89 -5.40
N MET A 523 -27.37 -13.23 -5.80
CA MET A 523 -26.21 -12.33 -5.77
C MET A 523 -25.91 -11.71 -4.39
N SER A 524 -26.38 -12.33 -3.30
CA SER A 524 -26.03 -11.97 -1.93
C SER A 524 -25.30 -13.14 -1.26
N ALA A 525 -24.25 -12.83 -0.49
CA ALA A 525 -23.49 -13.83 0.23
C ALA A 525 -24.05 -14.01 1.64
N ILE A 526 -24.13 -15.27 2.08
CA ILE A 526 -24.25 -15.62 3.50
C ILE A 526 -22.87 -16.01 4.04
N GLN A 527 -22.70 -15.86 5.36
CA GLN A 527 -21.42 -16.00 6.03
C GLN A 527 -21.43 -17.29 6.87
N LEU A 528 -20.79 -18.35 6.37
CA LEU A 528 -20.67 -19.62 7.09
C LEU A 528 -19.47 -19.55 8.02
N MET A 529 -19.66 -19.79 9.31
CA MET A 529 -18.60 -19.66 10.30
C MET A 529 -18.48 -20.91 11.18
N SER A 530 -17.25 -21.41 11.33
CA SER A 530 -16.92 -22.43 12.35
C SER A 530 -17.20 -21.89 13.77
N PRO A 531 -17.34 -22.74 14.80
CA PRO A 531 -17.25 -22.29 16.18
C PRO A 531 -15.86 -21.69 16.47
N GLY A 532 -15.75 -20.95 17.57
CA GLY A 532 -14.45 -20.54 18.10
C GLY A 532 -13.63 -21.80 18.41
N LEU A 533 -12.40 -21.86 17.91
CA LEU A 533 -11.58 -23.06 18.07
C LEU A 533 -10.87 -23.08 19.43
N ASP A 534 -10.58 -24.30 19.88
CA ASP A 534 -9.71 -24.65 21.00
C ASP A 534 -9.33 -26.14 20.86
N PRO A 535 -8.03 -26.51 20.72
CA PRO A 535 -6.83 -25.66 20.59
C PRO A 535 -6.62 -25.12 19.16
N ASP A 536 -5.46 -24.47 18.92
CA ASP A 536 -4.97 -24.09 17.59
C ASP A 536 -4.96 -25.27 16.61
N LEU A 537 -5.25 -24.98 15.35
CA LEU A 537 -5.46 -25.95 14.27
C LEU A 537 -4.69 -25.51 13.02
N ALA A 538 -3.79 -26.37 12.54
CA ALA A 538 -3.25 -26.28 11.18
C ALA A 538 -4.20 -27.05 10.24
N ILE A 539 -4.61 -26.43 9.15
CA ILE A 539 -5.59 -26.96 8.20
C ILE A 539 -4.94 -27.01 6.81
N ASP A 540 -4.88 -28.22 6.25
CA ASP A 540 -4.45 -28.43 4.85
C ASP A 540 -5.69 -28.37 3.93
N ARG A 541 -6.82 -28.91 4.40
CA ARG A 541 -8.02 -29.07 3.58
C ARG A 541 -9.30 -28.69 4.30
N VAL A 542 -10.24 -28.11 3.56
CA VAL A 542 -11.58 -27.76 4.03
C VAL A 542 -12.62 -28.41 3.13
N GLN A 543 -13.58 -29.14 3.71
CA GLN A 543 -14.74 -29.65 2.99
C GLN A 543 -16.00 -28.91 3.40
N LEU A 544 -16.85 -28.62 2.43
CA LEU A 544 -18.19 -28.08 2.64
C LEU A 544 -19.20 -29.14 2.19
N ASN A 545 -19.95 -29.65 3.15
CA ASN A 545 -21.09 -30.53 2.89
C ASN A 545 -22.35 -29.69 3.09
N LEU A 546 -22.96 -29.22 2.00
CA LEU A 546 -24.12 -28.32 2.10
C LEU A 546 -25.35 -29.00 1.52
N THR A 547 -26.49 -28.91 2.20
CA THR A 547 -27.76 -29.44 1.71
C THR A 547 -28.57 -28.28 1.13
N VAL A 548 -28.61 -28.19 -0.19
CA VAL A 548 -29.10 -27.01 -0.93
C VAL A 548 -30.33 -27.35 -1.76
N ARG A 549 -31.32 -26.47 -1.76
CA ARG A 549 -32.42 -26.46 -2.74
C ARG A 549 -32.26 -25.25 -3.64
N PRO A 550 -31.96 -25.43 -4.94
CA PRO A 550 -31.74 -24.30 -5.83
C PRO A 550 -33.06 -23.73 -6.33
N LYS A 551 -33.07 -22.46 -6.77
CA LYS A 551 -34.24 -21.90 -7.48
C LYS A 551 -34.31 -22.31 -8.94
N GLU A 552 -33.16 -22.58 -9.57
CA GLU A 552 -33.04 -23.03 -10.96
C GLU A 552 -32.25 -24.35 -11.03
N LEU A 553 -32.39 -25.11 -12.13
CA LEU A 553 -31.65 -26.36 -12.28
C LEU A 553 -30.16 -26.14 -12.53
N ASP A 554 -29.83 -25.03 -13.18
CA ASP A 554 -28.46 -24.58 -13.42
C ASP A 554 -28.27 -23.28 -12.62
N ASP A 555 -27.21 -23.21 -11.84
CA ASP A 555 -26.88 -22.04 -11.03
C ASP A 555 -25.36 -21.84 -10.97
N VAL A 556 -24.93 -20.65 -10.58
CA VAL A 556 -23.53 -20.32 -10.38
C VAL A 556 -23.32 -20.00 -8.90
N PHE A 557 -22.28 -20.60 -8.32
CA PHE A 557 -21.91 -20.40 -6.92
C PHE A 557 -20.52 -19.77 -6.80
N TRP A 558 -20.39 -18.93 -5.78
CA TRP A 558 -19.12 -18.40 -5.32
C TRP A 558 -18.83 -18.91 -3.92
N ILE A 559 -17.57 -19.30 -3.73
CA ILE A 559 -17.01 -19.63 -2.43
C ILE A 559 -15.79 -18.74 -2.22
N ARG A 560 -15.77 -17.99 -1.12
CA ARG A 560 -14.59 -17.20 -0.70
C ARG A 560 -14.22 -17.55 0.73
N PHE A 561 -12.97 -17.89 0.94
CA PHE A 561 -12.38 -18.05 2.27
C PHE A 561 -11.80 -16.70 2.69
N ARG A 562 -12.17 -16.22 3.87
CA ARG A 562 -11.60 -15.00 4.46
C ARG A 562 -10.43 -15.34 5.35
N ASP A 563 -9.42 -14.47 5.35
CA ASP A 563 -8.33 -14.57 6.31
C ASP A 563 -8.88 -14.37 7.74
N PRO A 564 -8.74 -15.37 8.65
CA PRO A 564 -9.23 -15.31 10.03
C PRO A 564 -8.62 -14.18 10.88
N LYS A 565 -7.47 -13.65 10.46
CA LYS A 565 -6.69 -12.62 11.15
C LYS A 565 -6.75 -11.27 10.47
N ASN A 566 -7.01 -11.24 9.16
CA ASN A 566 -7.24 -10.02 8.41
C ASN A 566 -8.49 -10.12 7.52
N PRO A 567 -9.71 -9.95 8.07
CA PRO A 567 -10.92 -10.31 7.32
C PRO A 567 -11.23 -9.46 6.08
N SER A 568 -10.56 -8.32 5.84
CA SER A 568 -10.65 -7.62 4.54
C SER A 568 -10.03 -8.43 3.41
N ARG A 569 -9.04 -9.27 3.70
CA ARG A 569 -8.32 -10.13 2.76
C ARG A 569 -9.08 -11.41 2.44
N ILE A 570 -9.10 -11.78 1.16
CA ILE A 570 -9.58 -13.07 0.68
C ILE A 570 -8.41 -14.05 0.64
N TRP A 571 -8.52 -15.16 1.36
CA TRP A 571 -7.48 -16.19 1.41
C TRP A 571 -7.47 -17.06 0.13
N ALA A 572 -8.67 -17.42 -0.32
CA ALA A 572 -8.88 -18.19 -1.54
C ALA A 572 -10.30 -17.94 -2.06
N GLN A 573 -10.48 -18.01 -3.38
CA GLN A 573 -11.81 -17.93 -3.97
C GLN A 573 -11.95 -18.74 -5.26
N VAL A 574 -13.19 -19.17 -5.51
CA VAL A 574 -13.56 -19.84 -6.76
C VAL A 574 -15.01 -19.55 -7.12
N CYS A 575 -15.29 -19.61 -8.42
CA CYS A 575 -16.63 -19.59 -8.99
C CYS A 575 -16.84 -20.87 -9.80
N PHE A 576 -17.99 -21.53 -9.67
CA PHE A 576 -18.33 -22.75 -10.42
C PHE A 576 -19.82 -22.79 -10.80
N ALA A 577 -20.12 -23.51 -11.88
CA ALA A 577 -21.47 -23.80 -12.31
C ALA A 577 -21.93 -25.14 -11.70
N ALA A 578 -23.15 -25.18 -11.17
CA ALA A 578 -23.74 -26.36 -10.57
C ALA A 578 -25.03 -26.74 -11.31
N LYS A 579 -25.18 -28.04 -11.59
CA LYS A 579 -26.36 -28.60 -12.20
C LYS A 579 -27.07 -29.56 -11.26
N PHE A 580 -28.29 -29.23 -10.89
CA PHE A 580 -29.12 -30.01 -9.97
C PHE A 580 -30.11 -30.90 -10.72
N GLY A 581 -30.52 -31.99 -10.08
CA GLY A 581 -31.56 -32.89 -10.59
C GLY A 581 -32.98 -32.40 -10.35
N SER A 582 -33.18 -31.46 -9.40
CA SER A 582 -34.50 -30.94 -9.01
C SER A 582 -34.40 -29.52 -8.44
N THR A 583 -35.45 -28.71 -8.62
CA THR A 583 -35.64 -27.43 -7.88
C THR A 583 -36.58 -27.59 -6.70
N LEU A 584 -37.20 -28.77 -6.54
CA LEU A 584 -38.20 -29.04 -5.50
C LEU A 584 -37.59 -29.73 -4.27
N GLU A 585 -36.47 -30.43 -4.46
CA GLU A 585 -35.83 -31.26 -3.44
C GLU A 585 -34.50 -30.68 -3.01
N TYR A 586 -34.21 -30.80 -1.72
CA TYR A 586 -32.87 -30.55 -1.18
C TYR A 586 -31.91 -31.63 -1.66
N GLN A 587 -30.75 -31.20 -2.16
CA GLN A 587 -29.70 -32.06 -2.69
C GLN A 587 -28.37 -31.72 -2.04
N PRO A 588 -27.49 -32.71 -1.82
CA PRO A 588 -26.20 -32.46 -1.23
C PRO A 588 -25.23 -31.88 -2.26
N LEU A 589 -24.58 -30.78 -1.89
CA LEU A 589 -23.51 -30.08 -2.57
C LEU A 589 -22.22 -30.35 -1.79
N HIS A 590 -21.38 -31.25 -2.30
CA HIS A 590 -20.11 -31.65 -1.69
C HIS A 590 -18.94 -30.97 -2.38
N LEU A 591 -18.20 -30.15 -1.65
CA LEU A 591 -17.03 -29.41 -2.13
C LEU A 591 -15.83 -29.74 -1.25
N ASP A 592 -14.68 -29.99 -1.85
CA ASP A 592 -13.43 -30.32 -1.17
C ASP A 592 -12.31 -29.38 -1.62
N PHE A 593 -11.76 -28.59 -0.69
CA PHE A 593 -10.81 -27.52 -0.96
C PHE A 593 -9.46 -27.82 -0.31
N ASP A 594 -8.47 -28.16 -1.14
CA ASP A 594 -7.05 -28.19 -0.77
C ASP A 594 -6.50 -26.78 -1.02
N LEU A 595 -6.27 -26.03 0.06
CA LEU A 595 -5.99 -24.59 0.02
C LEU A 595 -4.53 -24.34 0.41
N ALA A 596 -4.05 -23.11 0.18
CA ALA A 596 -2.88 -22.64 0.90
C ALA A 596 -3.07 -22.81 2.42
N ASP A 597 -2.08 -23.40 3.08
CA ASP A 597 -2.16 -23.82 4.49
C ASP A 597 -2.68 -22.72 5.41
N LEU A 598 -3.71 -23.06 6.19
CA LEU A 598 -4.41 -22.12 7.06
C LEU A 598 -4.17 -22.45 8.53
N MET A 599 -3.83 -21.43 9.31
CA MET A 599 -3.74 -21.54 10.77
C MET A 599 -4.96 -20.88 11.43
N LEU A 600 -5.64 -21.64 12.28
CA LEU A 600 -6.69 -21.12 13.15
C LEU A 600 -6.26 -21.25 14.60
N ALA A 601 -6.25 -20.14 15.32
CA ALA A 601 -5.92 -20.11 16.73
C ALA A 601 -7.14 -20.30 17.65
N THR A 602 -6.91 -20.41 18.96
CA THR A 602 -8.00 -20.32 19.94
C THR A 602 -8.82 -19.05 19.73
N GLU A 603 -10.16 -19.16 19.74
CA GLU A 603 -11.14 -18.09 19.41
C GLU A 603 -11.30 -17.75 17.91
N ASP A 604 -10.43 -18.27 17.02
CA ASP A 604 -10.60 -18.05 15.59
C ASP A 604 -11.76 -18.84 15.02
N ARG A 605 -12.23 -18.40 13.85
CA ARG A 605 -13.26 -19.07 13.08
C ARG A 605 -12.79 -19.18 11.64
N LEU A 606 -13.00 -20.34 11.05
CA LEU A 606 -13.02 -20.44 9.59
C LEU A 606 -14.23 -19.65 9.09
N TRP A 607 -13.99 -18.71 8.20
CA TRP A 607 -15.01 -17.84 7.63
C TRP A 607 -15.10 -18.07 6.13
N VAL A 608 -16.24 -18.59 5.68
CA VAL A 608 -16.56 -18.85 4.28
C VAL A 608 -17.75 -18.00 3.83
N GLU A 609 -17.59 -17.24 2.76
CA GLU A 609 -18.70 -16.64 2.02
C GLU A 609 -19.30 -17.65 1.06
N PHE A 610 -20.62 -17.83 1.10
CA PHE A 610 -21.36 -18.66 0.17
C PHE A 610 -22.44 -17.82 -0.54
N GLN A 611 -22.34 -17.73 -1.86
CA GLN A 611 -23.24 -16.92 -2.70
C GLN A 611 -23.74 -17.74 -3.88
N SER A 612 -24.99 -17.51 -4.28
CA SER A 612 -25.66 -18.08 -5.45
C SER A 612 -26.09 -16.97 -6.41
N MET A 613 -26.06 -17.22 -7.72
CA MET A 613 -26.46 -16.25 -8.74
C MET A 613 -27.98 -16.08 -8.74
N ASN A 614 -28.71 -17.18 -8.80
CA ASN A 614 -30.17 -17.19 -8.90
C ASN A 614 -30.87 -17.25 -7.53
N GLY A 615 -30.12 -17.42 -6.46
CA GLY A 615 -30.61 -17.66 -5.10
C GLY A 615 -30.91 -19.13 -4.86
N ALA A 616 -30.84 -19.52 -3.59
CA ALA A 616 -31.03 -20.90 -3.15
C ALA A 616 -31.55 -20.94 -1.72
N GLU A 617 -31.80 -22.14 -1.21
CA GLU A 617 -32.11 -22.38 0.19
C GLU A 617 -31.11 -23.39 0.75
N LEU A 618 -30.55 -23.09 1.92
CA LEU A 618 -29.63 -23.98 2.63
C LEU A 618 -30.35 -24.59 3.84
N LEU A 619 -30.38 -25.91 3.91
CA LEU A 619 -30.94 -26.65 5.04
C LEU A 619 -29.88 -26.83 6.12
N VAL A 620 -30.15 -26.39 7.35
CA VAL A 620 -29.24 -26.51 8.49
C VAL A 620 -29.94 -27.22 9.66
N GLY A 621 -29.16 -27.82 10.56
CA GLY A 621 -29.71 -28.55 11.71
C GLY A 621 -30.50 -29.84 11.39
N ASN A 622 -30.49 -30.31 10.13
CA ASN A 622 -31.15 -31.56 9.73
C ASN A 622 -30.30 -32.79 10.13
N SER A 623 -30.92 -33.82 10.69
CA SER A 623 -30.22 -35.02 11.17
C SER A 623 -29.94 -36.09 10.12
N GLU A 624 -30.65 -36.08 8.99
CA GLU A 624 -30.51 -37.08 7.92
C GLU A 624 -29.51 -36.65 6.84
N SER A 625 -29.32 -35.34 6.64
CA SER A 625 -28.44 -34.73 5.66
C SER A 625 -27.93 -33.39 6.21
N PRO A 626 -27.09 -33.44 7.27
CA PRO A 626 -26.63 -32.24 7.93
C PRO A 626 -25.73 -31.42 6.99
N SER A 627 -25.92 -30.10 6.99
CA SER A 627 -24.93 -29.21 6.40
C SER A 627 -23.78 -28.99 7.39
N SER A 628 -22.53 -29.13 6.95
CA SER A 628 -21.35 -29.03 7.79
C SER A 628 -20.16 -28.39 7.08
N ILE A 629 -19.28 -27.80 7.89
CA ILE A 629 -17.93 -27.39 7.53
C ILE A 629 -16.99 -28.39 8.18
N ILE A 630 -16.10 -28.98 7.40
CA ILE A 630 -15.13 -29.96 7.87
C ILE A 630 -13.73 -29.42 7.63
N ALA A 631 -12.90 -29.41 8.66
CA ALA A 631 -11.48 -29.09 8.56
C ALA A 631 -10.66 -30.37 8.71
N VAL A 632 -9.77 -30.62 7.76
CA VAL A 632 -8.79 -31.70 7.77
C VAL A 632 -7.48 -31.15 8.32
N ARG A 633 -7.03 -31.72 9.43
CA ARG A 633 -5.81 -31.27 10.10
C ARG A 633 -4.57 -31.59 9.30
N SER A 634 -3.59 -30.71 9.39
CA SER A 634 -2.29 -30.95 8.81
C SER A 634 -1.61 -32.20 9.34
N GLU A 635 -1.11 -33.02 8.43
CA GLU A 635 -0.20 -34.12 8.77
C GLU A 635 1.21 -33.62 9.10
N THR A 636 1.56 -32.41 8.61
CA THR A 636 2.85 -31.75 8.82
C THR A 636 2.70 -30.36 9.44
N PRO A 637 2.19 -30.23 10.69
CA PRO A 637 1.85 -28.92 11.26
C PRO A 637 2.99 -27.90 11.29
N SER A 638 4.24 -28.35 11.45
CA SER A 638 5.41 -27.45 11.44
C SER A 638 5.64 -26.83 10.06
N GLN A 639 5.40 -27.57 8.98
CA GLN A 639 5.50 -27.06 7.62
C GLN A 639 4.34 -26.10 7.35
N SER A 640 3.11 -26.47 7.74
CA SER A 640 1.95 -25.60 7.55
C SER A 640 2.03 -24.28 8.30
N ILE A 641 2.64 -24.27 9.50
CA ILE A 641 2.92 -23.02 10.21
C ILE A 641 3.90 -22.14 9.42
N HIS A 642 4.90 -22.75 8.78
CA HIS A 642 5.87 -22.03 7.95
C HIS A 642 5.20 -21.45 6.70
N ASP A 643 4.46 -22.27 5.96
CA ASP A 643 3.80 -21.88 4.71
C ASP A 643 2.71 -20.83 4.95
N TYR A 644 1.96 -20.97 6.06
CA TYR A 644 1.02 -19.95 6.52
C TYR A 644 1.72 -18.62 6.84
N ALA A 645 2.83 -18.67 7.59
CA ALA A 645 3.58 -17.46 7.94
C ALA A 645 4.14 -16.77 6.69
N GLU A 646 4.68 -17.54 5.74
CA GLU A 646 5.15 -17.01 4.45
C GLU A 646 4.00 -16.33 3.69
N ASN A 647 2.85 -17.01 3.56
CA ASN A 647 1.70 -16.45 2.84
C ASN A 647 1.08 -15.22 3.52
N GLN A 648 1.20 -15.10 4.85
CA GLN A 648 0.84 -13.88 5.57
C GLN A 648 1.83 -12.75 5.28
N LEU A 649 3.13 -13.05 5.38
CA LEU A 649 4.18 -12.04 5.23
C LEU A 649 4.26 -11.48 3.81
N ARG A 650 3.87 -12.22 2.77
CA ARG A 650 3.75 -11.68 1.39
C ARG A 650 2.91 -10.41 1.33
N ALA A 651 1.71 -10.41 1.93
CA ALA A 651 0.84 -9.23 1.94
C ALA A 651 1.47 -8.05 2.70
N ALA A 652 2.08 -8.32 3.87
CA ALA A 652 2.75 -7.29 4.65
C ALA A 652 3.97 -6.71 3.93
N GLN A 653 4.81 -7.55 3.30
CA GLN A 653 5.99 -7.14 2.53
C GLN A 653 5.60 -6.17 1.40
N LEU A 654 4.60 -6.55 0.61
CA LEU A 654 4.09 -5.73 -0.49
C LEU A 654 3.54 -4.41 0.05
N GLN A 655 2.68 -4.46 1.08
CA GLN A 655 2.12 -3.24 1.65
C GLN A 655 3.20 -2.32 2.23
N PHE A 656 4.21 -2.92 2.87
CA PHE A 656 5.32 -2.20 3.46
C PHE A 656 6.24 -1.58 2.40
N SER A 657 6.48 -2.26 1.27
CA SER A 657 7.21 -1.68 0.13
C SER A 657 6.49 -0.48 -0.48
N LYS A 658 5.22 -0.28 -0.14
CA LYS A 658 4.37 0.80 -0.64
C LYS A 658 4.20 1.94 0.37
N GLU A 659 3.96 1.67 1.63
CA GLU A 659 3.57 2.68 2.63
C GLU A 659 4.75 3.14 3.51
N TYR A 660 5.54 4.04 2.93
CA TYR A 660 6.83 4.56 3.38
C TYR A 660 6.88 5.18 4.80
N ASN A 661 5.88 5.94 5.23
CA ASN A 661 6.04 6.87 6.38
C ASN A 661 4.82 7.07 7.27
N TYR A 662 3.71 6.40 7.00
CA TYR A 662 2.51 6.64 7.76
C TYR A 662 1.92 5.37 8.33
N ARG A 663 1.97 5.31 9.66
CA ARG A 663 1.31 4.30 10.47
C ARG A 663 0.28 5.06 11.28
N PRO A 664 -0.99 5.13 10.85
CA PRO A 664 -2.00 5.97 11.49
C PRO A 664 -2.04 5.80 13.01
N TRP A 665 -1.89 4.55 13.48
CA TRP A 665 -1.85 4.21 14.89
C TRP A 665 -0.68 4.81 15.68
N THR A 666 0.48 5.03 15.05
CA THR A 666 1.62 5.70 15.72
C THR A 666 1.35 7.19 15.96
N LEU A 667 0.51 7.81 15.12
CA LEU A 667 0.11 9.21 15.30
C LEU A 667 -1.02 9.36 16.30
N THR A 668 -2.04 8.50 16.23
CA THR A 668 -3.24 8.55 17.08
C THR A 668 -3.00 7.94 18.47
N GLY A 669 -1.95 7.13 18.63
CA GLY A 669 -1.67 6.34 19.82
C GLY A 669 -2.61 5.14 19.98
N GLU A 670 -3.23 4.71 18.89
CA GLU A 670 -4.09 3.54 18.82
C GLU A 670 -3.27 2.24 18.95
N GLU A 671 -3.82 1.23 19.61
CA GLU A 671 -3.23 -0.11 19.68
C GLU A 671 -3.83 -0.99 18.59
N VAL A 672 -2.99 -1.57 17.73
CA VAL A 672 -3.43 -2.50 16.67
C VAL A 672 -3.35 -3.92 17.20
N THR A 673 -4.47 -4.65 17.18
CA THR A 673 -4.55 -6.01 17.74
C THR A 673 -5.35 -6.96 16.84
N LEU A 674 -5.13 -8.27 16.99
CA LEU A 674 -5.94 -9.32 16.35
C LEU A 674 -7.24 -9.63 17.09
N THR A 675 -7.49 -9.00 18.25
CA THR A 675 -8.69 -9.23 19.07
C THR A 675 -9.76 -8.18 18.84
N ASP A 676 -9.36 -7.00 18.39
CA ASP A 676 -10.26 -5.89 18.05
C ASP A 676 -9.65 -5.14 16.85
N TRP A 677 -10.18 -5.42 15.65
CA TRP A 677 -9.75 -4.74 14.43
C TRP A 677 -10.33 -3.34 14.43
N SER A 678 -9.50 -2.33 14.64
CA SER A 678 -9.89 -0.93 14.67
C SER A 678 -10.31 -0.41 13.30
N GLN A 679 -9.52 -0.70 12.26
CA GLN A 679 -9.80 -0.46 10.84
C GLN A 679 -9.41 -1.70 10.03
N LEU A 680 -9.75 -1.73 8.74
CA LEU A 680 -9.39 -2.82 7.83
C LEU A 680 -8.95 -2.21 6.50
N GLY A 681 -7.90 -2.74 5.89
CA GLY A 681 -7.33 -2.22 4.65
C GLY A 681 -6.17 -1.24 4.82
N GLY A 682 -5.52 -0.93 3.71
CA GLY A 682 -4.38 -0.01 3.57
C GLY A 682 -3.30 -0.27 4.62
N PRO A 683 -2.95 0.72 5.46
CA PRO A 683 -1.87 0.56 6.44
C PRO A 683 -2.10 -0.53 7.47
N TYR A 684 -3.36 -0.89 7.74
CA TYR A 684 -3.66 -1.96 8.69
C TYR A 684 -3.35 -3.35 8.11
N ASP A 685 -3.32 -3.49 6.78
CA ASP A 685 -2.92 -4.72 6.09
C ASP A 685 -1.40 -4.95 6.12
N ILE A 686 -0.59 -3.99 6.58
CA ILE A 686 0.80 -4.25 7.00
C ILE A 686 0.81 -4.99 8.33
N ALA A 687 0.04 -4.48 9.29
CA ALA A 687 0.13 -4.82 10.70
C ALA A 687 -0.46 -6.20 11.01
N TYR A 688 -1.68 -6.48 10.51
CA TYR A 688 -2.39 -7.70 10.86
C TYR A 688 -1.67 -8.99 10.41
N PRO A 689 -1.11 -9.10 9.20
CA PRO A 689 -0.40 -10.32 8.79
C PRO A 689 0.86 -10.61 9.62
N ILE A 690 1.59 -9.58 10.06
CA ILE A 690 2.76 -9.74 10.94
C ILE A 690 2.34 -10.33 12.29
N LEU A 691 1.33 -9.71 12.92
CA LEU A 691 0.79 -10.19 14.20
C LEU A 691 0.21 -11.61 14.05
N ALA A 692 -0.39 -11.90 12.91
CA ALA A 692 -0.95 -13.21 12.57
C ALA A 692 0.13 -14.29 12.49
N ALA A 693 1.24 -14.01 11.79
CA ALA A 693 2.39 -14.90 11.69
C ALA A 693 3.03 -15.13 13.06
N LEU A 694 3.33 -14.06 13.81
CA LEU A 694 3.97 -14.16 15.13
C LEU A 694 3.14 -14.90 16.18
N ARG A 695 1.81 -14.91 16.05
CA ARG A 695 0.94 -15.67 16.94
C ARG A 695 1.21 -17.17 16.87
N HIS A 696 1.52 -17.71 15.69
CA HIS A 696 1.75 -19.15 15.47
C HIS A 696 3.23 -19.50 15.35
N ALA A 697 4.03 -18.58 14.80
CA ALA A 697 5.46 -18.70 14.62
C ALA A 697 6.19 -17.56 15.35
N PRO A 698 6.20 -17.53 16.70
CA PRO A 698 6.79 -16.42 17.47
C PRO A 698 8.31 -16.25 17.28
N LYS A 699 8.97 -17.25 16.68
CA LYS A 699 10.40 -17.24 16.34
C LYS A 699 10.66 -16.98 14.85
N ASP A 700 9.62 -16.75 14.05
CA ASP A 700 9.79 -16.43 12.64
C ASP A 700 10.65 -15.18 12.50
N GLU A 701 11.78 -15.31 11.82
CA GLU A 701 12.77 -14.26 11.77
C GLU A 701 12.24 -13.03 11.04
N LEU A 702 11.58 -13.24 9.91
CA LEU A 702 11.08 -12.19 9.04
C LEU A 702 9.90 -11.44 9.68
N ALA A 703 8.97 -12.18 10.29
CA ALA A 703 7.86 -11.56 11.03
C ALA A 703 8.36 -10.71 12.20
N ASN A 704 9.39 -11.16 12.94
CA ASN A 704 9.98 -10.37 14.03
C ASN A 704 10.72 -9.12 13.52
N ILE A 705 11.33 -9.18 12.34
CA ILE A 705 11.93 -8.01 11.69
C ILE A 705 10.83 -6.98 11.37
N TYR A 706 9.77 -7.42 10.72
CA TYR A 706 8.65 -6.54 10.37
C TYR A 706 7.91 -5.99 11.59
N ASP A 707 7.68 -6.78 12.64
CA ASP A 707 7.09 -6.31 13.90
C ASP A 707 7.91 -5.18 14.52
N GLU A 708 9.24 -5.34 14.53
CA GLU A 708 10.13 -4.31 15.01
C GLU A 708 10.02 -3.03 14.20
N ILE A 709 10.08 -3.11 12.87
CA ILE A 709 10.06 -1.91 12.01
C ILE A 709 8.67 -1.24 12.02
N VAL A 710 7.60 -2.02 12.10
CA VAL A 710 6.21 -1.54 12.02
C VAL A 710 5.70 -1.01 13.35
N PHE A 711 6.06 -1.57 14.50
CA PHE A 711 5.50 -1.16 15.80
C PHE A 711 6.48 -0.46 16.74
N HIS A 712 7.77 -0.79 16.67
CA HIS A 712 8.70 -0.42 17.73
C HIS A 712 9.75 0.60 17.28
N ARG A 713 10.30 0.41 16.09
CA ARG A 713 11.26 1.33 15.48
C ARG A 713 10.51 2.41 14.72
N GLY A 714 10.67 3.64 15.21
CA GLY A 714 10.48 4.81 14.35
C GLY A 714 11.49 4.76 13.21
N ARG A 715 11.17 5.40 12.08
CA ARG A 715 12.11 5.55 10.95
C ARG A 715 13.20 6.54 11.35
N ARG A 716 14.13 6.12 12.19
CA ARG A 716 15.39 6.81 12.40
C ARG A 716 16.40 6.09 11.52
N ALA A 717 17.10 6.82 10.65
CA ALA A 717 18.29 6.30 9.96
C ALA A 717 19.30 5.67 10.94
N TRP A 718 19.18 6.01 12.24
CA TRP A 718 20.04 5.54 13.31
C TRP A 718 19.21 5.07 14.51
N VAL A 719 19.28 3.77 14.77
CA VAL A 719 18.76 3.16 15.99
C VAL A 719 19.67 3.57 17.16
N PRO A 720 19.15 4.11 18.28
CA PRO A 720 19.94 4.31 19.49
C PRO A 720 20.67 3.02 19.89
N GLN A 721 21.89 3.11 20.43
CA GLN A 721 22.69 1.91 20.71
C GLN A 721 21.98 0.95 21.68
N GLU A 722 21.19 1.48 22.59
CA GLU A 722 20.34 0.76 23.53
C GLU A 722 19.18 -0.01 22.89
N GLU A 723 18.79 0.33 21.66
CA GLU A 723 17.71 -0.30 20.88
C GLU A 723 18.24 -1.33 19.87
N VAL A 724 19.57 -1.51 19.78
CA VAL A 724 20.22 -2.50 18.90
C VAL A 724 19.93 -3.91 19.40
N LYS A 725 19.22 -4.70 18.59
CA LYS A 725 18.77 -6.05 18.99
C LYS A 725 19.73 -7.16 18.55
N ARG A 726 20.42 -6.95 17.41
CA ARG A 726 21.24 -7.99 16.75
C ARG A 726 22.57 -7.40 16.23
N PRO A 727 23.51 -7.07 17.12
CA PRO A 727 24.73 -6.37 16.72
C PRO A 727 25.55 -7.17 15.70
N VAL A 728 26.16 -6.47 14.74
CA VAL A 728 27.08 -7.06 13.76
C VAL A 728 28.31 -7.61 14.48
N GLU A 729 28.76 -8.81 14.08
CA GLU A 729 29.99 -9.41 14.60
C GLU A 729 31.23 -8.65 14.10
N ILE A 730 32.08 -8.20 15.02
CA ILE A 730 33.29 -7.44 14.71
C ILE A 730 34.52 -8.32 14.86
N MET A 731 35.16 -8.66 13.75
CA MET A 731 36.42 -9.42 13.76
C MET A 731 37.61 -8.48 13.91
N ALA A 732 38.19 -8.28 15.09
CA ALA A 732 39.34 -7.39 15.24
C ALA A 732 40.67 -8.18 15.31
N PRO A 733 41.57 -8.10 14.31
CA PRO A 733 42.90 -8.70 14.42
C PRO A 733 43.71 -8.05 15.54
N ASP A 734 44.54 -8.86 16.21
CA ASP A 734 45.43 -8.38 17.27
C ASP A 734 46.35 -7.29 16.72
N ASN A 735 46.34 -6.11 17.37
CA ASN A 735 47.12 -4.91 17.04
C ASN A 735 46.66 -4.04 15.84
N ALA A 736 45.49 -4.31 15.24
CA ALA A 736 44.92 -3.38 14.26
C ALA A 736 44.52 -2.05 14.94
N PRO A 737 44.84 -0.89 14.35
CA PRO A 737 44.42 0.39 14.91
C PRO A 737 42.90 0.55 14.78
N LEU A 738 42.26 1.19 15.77
CA LEU A 738 40.80 1.27 15.83
C LEU A 738 40.18 1.93 14.60
N TRP A 739 40.81 2.98 14.05
CA TRP A 739 40.30 3.64 12.83
C TRP A 739 40.18 2.67 11.65
N ALA A 740 41.17 1.78 11.48
CA ALA A 740 41.19 0.81 10.40
C ALA A 740 40.10 -0.25 10.58
N ILE A 741 39.92 -0.73 11.82
CA ILE A 741 38.86 -1.69 12.13
C ILE A 741 37.49 -1.12 11.74
N TRP A 742 37.17 0.10 12.19
CA TRP A 742 35.83 0.66 11.98
C TRP A 742 35.58 1.11 10.54
N GLU A 743 36.59 1.60 9.83
CA GLU A 743 36.49 1.85 8.38
C GLU A 743 36.17 0.54 7.64
N ARG A 744 36.92 -0.54 7.91
CA ARG A 744 36.69 -1.83 7.26
C ARG A 744 35.29 -2.37 7.51
N GLU A 745 34.80 -2.30 8.74
CA GLU A 745 33.45 -2.79 9.04
C GLU A 745 32.36 -1.92 8.39
N LEU A 746 32.55 -0.60 8.28
CA LEU A 746 31.66 0.24 7.47
C LEU A 746 31.69 -0.15 6.00
N ILE A 747 32.87 -0.38 5.41
CA ILE A 747 32.99 -0.84 4.02
C ILE A 747 32.22 -2.16 3.84
N ARG A 748 32.38 -3.13 4.75
CA ARG A 748 31.67 -4.41 4.67
C ARG A 748 30.15 -4.26 4.74
N ILE A 749 29.64 -3.39 5.61
CA ILE A 749 28.19 -3.12 5.69
C ILE A 749 27.69 -2.50 4.39
N ASN A 750 28.37 -1.46 3.90
CA ASN A 750 27.99 -0.80 2.65
C ASN A 750 28.09 -1.76 1.46
N GLN A 751 29.12 -2.61 1.37
CA GLN A 751 29.25 -3.64 0.33
C GLN A 751 28.10 -4.63 0.36
N ARG A 752 27.71 -5.16 1.52
CA ARG A 752 26.58 -6.12 1.59
C ARG A 752 25.28 -5.50 1.09
N VAL A 753 25.00 -4.27 1.50
CA VAL A 753 23.83 -3.52 1.01
C VAL A 753 23.95 -3.30 -0.49
N THR A 754 24.98 -2.60 -0.94
CA THR A 754 25.16 -2.22 -2.36
C THR A 754 25.24 -3.39 -3.33
N HIS A 755 25.86 -4.51 -2.95
CA HIS A 755 25.91 -5.72 -3.77
C HIS A 755 24.54 -6.37 -3.87
N TRP A 756 23.80 -6.46 -2.77
CA TRP A 756 22.42 -6.95 -2.82
C TRP A 756 21.57 -6.10 -3.76
N ILE A 757 21.68 -4.77 -3.68
CA ILE A 757 20.98 -3.84 -4.57
C ILE A 757 21.34 -4.08 -6.04
N ALA A 758 22.64 -4.14 -6.35
CA ALA A 758 23.14 -4.34 -7.70
C ALA A 758 22.71 -5.68 -8.30
N GLU A 759 22.64 -6.74 -7.48
CA GLU A 759 22.20 -8.08 -7.90
C GLU A 759 20.70 -8.18 -8.16
N HIS A 760 19.90 -7.24 -7.62
CA HIS A 760 18.45 -7.14 -7.83
C HIS A 760 18.07 -5.97 -8.75
N GLN A 761 19.04 -5.37 -9.44
CA GLN A 761 18.77 -4.38 -10.49
C GLN A 761 18.15 -5.06 -11.70
N ARG A 762 17.12 -4.43 -12.27
CA ARG A 762 16.47 -4.87 -13.51
C ARG A 762 17.34 -4.65 -14.73
N ASP A 763 17.01 -5.35 -15.81
CA ASP A 763 17.72 -5.22 -17.09
C ASP A 763 17.61 -3.81 -17.69
N ASP A 764 16.51 -3.10 -17.43
CA ASP A 764 16.30 -1.70 -17.85
C ASP A 764 17.10 -0.69 -16.99
N GLY A 765 17.66 -1.13 -15.85
CA GLY A 765 18.48 -0.32 -14.96
C GLY A 765 17.73 0.23 -13.74
N GLN A 766 16.43 0.01 -13.64
CA GLN A 766 15.69 0.31 -12.41
C GLN A 766 16.14 -0.63 -11.28
N PHE A 767 16.16 -0.11 -10.06
CA PHE A 767 16.09 -0.90 -8.84
C PHE A 767 14.60 -1.09 -8.49
N TRP A 768 14.24 -1.13 -7.20
CA TRP A 768 12.87 -1.41 -6.77
C TRP A 768 12.02 -0.18 -6.45
N GLY A 769 12.63 1.00 -6.26
CA GLY A 769 11.90 2.27 -6.13
C GLY A 769 11.41 2.79 -7.47
N GLY A 770 12.03 2.35 -8.56
CA GLY A 770 11.75 2.86 -9.90
C GLY A 770 12.36 4.25 -10.13
N TRP A 771 12.11 4.85 -11.28
CA TRP A 771 12.95 5.92 -11.83
C TRP A 771 13.13 7.13 -10.92
N ASN A 772 12.03 7.65 -10.35
CA ASN A 772 12.02 8.80 -9.43
C ASN A 772 13.03 8.63 -8.30
N ASP A 773 12.82 7.56 -7.54
CA ASP A 773 13.39 7.44 -6.21
C ASP A 773 14.75 6.73 -6.26
N ASP A 774 14.94 5.79 -7.18
CA ASP A 774 16.18 5.01 -7.36
C ASP A 774 17.45 5.87 -7.45
N THR A 775 17.30 7.13 -7.86
CA THR A 775 18.38 8.11 -7.91
C THR A 775 18.97 8.49 -6.54
N PHE A 776 18.30 8.18 -5.43
CA PHE A 776 18.86 8.33 -4.07
C PHE A 776 19.87 7.24 -3.69
N ILE A 777 19.79 6.05 -4.26
CA ILE A 777 20.75 4.97 -3.98
C ILE A 777 22.18 5.42 -4.35
N PRO A 778 22.44 6.00 -5.54
CA PRO A 778 23.69 6.67 -5.86
C PRO A 778 24.15 7.73 -4.88
N LEU A 779 23.24 8.54 -4.39
CA LEU A 779 23.54 9.59 -3.43
C LEU A 779 23.93 9.02 -2.07
N GLY A 780 23.35 7.89 -1.65
CA GLY A 780 23.62 7.21 -0.40
C GLY A 780 24.99 6.56 -0.30
N PHE A 781 25.38 5.87 -1.36
CA PHE A 781 26.57 5.03 -1.40
C PHE A 781 27.65 5.49 -2.39
N PRO A 782 27.93 6.81 -2.53
CA PRO A 782 28.80 7.31 -3.60
C PRO A 782 30.26 6.96 -3.36
N SER A 783 30.63 6.56 -2.14
CA SER A 783 31.97 6.10 -1.82
C SER A 783 32.30 4.74 -2.44
N MET A 784 31.31 3.86 -2.61
CA MET A 784 31.57 2.48 -3.02
C MET A 784 32.23 2.38 -4.41
N PRO A 785 31.71 3.04 -5.47
CA PRO A 785 32.40 3.07 -6.76
C PRO A 785 33.82 3.66 -6.68
N LEU A 786 34.01 4.68 -5.83
CA LEU A 786 35.28 5.40 -5.68
C LEU A 786 36.29 4.66 -4.79
N LEU A 787 35.86 3.63 -4.06
CA LEU A 787 36.72 2.69 -3.35
C LEU A 787 37.15 1.52 -4.25
N GLY A 788 36.69 1.48 -5.51
CA GLY A 788 37.03 0.46 -6.48
C GLY A 788 36.04 -0.69 -6.58
N ASP A 789 34.82 -0.53 -6.03
CA ASP A 789 33.77 -1.54 -6.12
C ASP A 789 33.09 -1.53 -7.49
N GLU A 790 33.56 -2.44 -8.36
CA GLU A 790 33.20 -2.44 -9.78
C GLU A 790 31.77 -2.94 -10.04
N LEU A 791 31.23 -3.83 -9.19
CA LEU A 791 29.83 -4.28 -9.31
C LEU A 791 28.89 -3.10 -9.10
N THR A 792 29.10 -2.40 -7.98
CA THR A 792 28.42 -1.17 -7.62
C THR A 792 28.62 -0.10 -8.71
N ARG A 793 29.85 0.21 -9.11
CA ARG A 793 30.08 1.22 -10.17
C ARG A 793 29.27 0.95 -11.44
N LYS A 794 29.16 -0.31 -11.89
CA LYS A 794 28.40 -0.68 -13.08
C LYS A 794 26.89 -0.53 -12.89
N ALA A 795 26.35 -0.99 -11.76
CA ALA A 795 24.92 -0.89 -11.49
C ALA A 795 24.45 0.58 -11.40
N TRP A 796 25.26 1.45 -10.79
CA TRP A 796 24.96 2.87 -10.70
C TRP A 796 24.96 3.50 -12.08
N LEU A 797 25.97 3.22 -12.92
CA LEU A 797 26.00 3.71 -14.31
C LEU A 797 24.80 3.20 -15.13
N ARG A 798 24.40 1.93 -14.95
CA ARG A 798 23.27 1.32 -15.66
C ARG A 798 21.95 2.04 -15.37
N LEU A 799 21.73 2.54 -14.15
CA LEU A 799 20.55 3.36 -13.79
C LEU A 799 20.41 4.57 -14.72
N TYR A 800 21.51 5.29 -14.97
CA TYR A 800 21.47 6.49 -15.82
C TYR A 800 21.30 6.19 -17.30
N ASP A 801 21.93 5.11 -17.78
CA ASP A 801 21.63 4.61 -19.11
C ASP A 801 20.13 4.31 -19.24
N GLY A 802 19.53 3.75 -18.18
CA GLY A 802 18.09 3.51 -18.09
C GLY A 802 17.25 4.79 -18.13
N LEU A 803 17.64 5.84 -17.38
CA LEU A 803 16.95 7.15 -17.42
C LEU A 803 16.98 7.80 -18.81
N ASP A 804 18.12 7.72 -19.51
CA ASP A 804 18.25 8.24 -20.88
C ASP A 804 17.46 7.36 -21.89
N GLU A 805 17.50 6.02 -21.75
CA GLU A 805 16.73 5.05 -22.57
C GLU A 805 15.22 5.21 -22.40
N ALA A 806 14.77 5.46 -21.17
CA ALA A 806 13.38 5.72 -20.82
C ALA A 806 12.91 7.12 -21.22
N GLY A 807 13.77 7.95 -21.82
CA GLY A 807 13.42 9.29 -22.28
C GLY A 807 13.11 10.27 -21.15
N ILE A 808 13.55 9.99 -19.92
CA ILE A 808 13.44 10.94 -18.79
C ILE A 808 14.24 12.20 -19.09
N PHE A 809 15.39 12.06 -19.75
CA PHE A 809 16.19 13.17 -20.27
C PHE A 809 16.10 13.27 -21.80
N ALA A 810 15.07 13.96 -22.29
CA ALA A 810 14.92 14.31 -23.69
C ALA A 810 15.99 15.32 -24.13
N ASN A 811 17.05 14.85 -24.81
CA ASN A 811 18.15 15.69 -25.28
C ASN A 811 18.81 16.54 -24.16
N GLY A 812 18.95 15.97 -22.96
CA GLY A 812 19.55 16.63 -21.80
C GLY A 812 18.57 17.43 -20.92
N TYR A 813 17.28 17.47 -21.27
CA TYR A 813 16.26 18.16 -20.47
C TYR A 813 15.20 17.17 -19.98
N CYS A 814 14.74 17.32 -18.74
CA CYS A 814 13.58 16.57 -18.25
C CYS A 814 12.31 17.30 -18.70
N ASP A 815 11.68 16.80 -19.76
CA ASP A 815 10.49 17.42 -20.38
C ASP A 815 9.17 16.77 -19.95
N ILE A 816 9.18 15.95 -18.89
CA ILE A 816 8.00 15.26 -18.37
C ILE A 816 7.17 16.23 -17.55
N TRP A 817 5.88 16.38 -17.86
CA TRP A 817 4.99 17.31 -17.15
C TRP A 817 3.57 16.76 -16.95
N PRO A 818 2.92 16.97 -15.79
CA PRO A 818 3.51 17.50 -14.56
C PRO A 818 4.47 16.49 -13.92
N ILE A 819 5.60 16.98 -13.42
CA ILE A 819 6.49 16.25 -12.52
C ILE A 819 6.91 17.21 -11.41
N ASP A 820 7.29 16.67 -10.25
CA ASP A 820 7.86 17.47 -9.20
C ASP A 820 9.19 18.07 -9.59
N PRO A 821 9.31 19.41 -9.54
CA PRO A 821 10.61 20.03 -9.65
C PRO A 821 11.65 19.44 -8.69
N LEU A 822 11.28 19.05 -7.47
CA LEU A 822 12.20 18.41 -6.51
C LEU A 822 12.78 17.11 -7.07
N HIS A 823 11.98 16.24 -7.67
CA HIS A 823 12.46 14.98 -8.26
C HIS A 823 13.32 15.21 -9.50
N ILE A 824 13.05 16.26 -10.30
CA ILE A 824 13.96 16.67 -11.37
C ILE A 824 15.35 16.98 -10.78
N THR A 825 15.42 17.62 -9.62
CA THR A 825 16.72 17.89 -8.98
C THR A 825 17.41 16.63 -8.47
N ASP A 826 16.67 15.60 -8.07
CA ASP A 826 17.26 14.33 -7.62
C ASP A 826 17.92 13.59 -8.79
N TYR A 827 17.25 13.53 -9.95
CA TYR A 827 17.83 13.00 -11.18
C TYR A 827 19.15 13.68 -11.55
N ILE A 828 19.16 15.00 -11.49
CA ILE A 828 20.33 15.82 -11.82
C ILE A 828 21.43 15.65 -10.77
N ALA A 829 21.09 15.67 -9.47
CA ALA A 829 22.03 15.51 -8.38
C ALA A 829 22.78 14.17 -8.50
N SER A 830 22.02 13.11 -8.70
CA SER A 830 22.53 11.77 -8.97
C SER A 830 23.46 11.78 -10.21
N ARG A 831 23.02 12.38 -11.32
CA ARG A 831 23.79 12.45 -12.58
C ARG A 831 25.17 13.10 -12.43
N GLY A 832 25.27 14.19 -11.66
CA GLY A 832 26.55 14.86 -11.41
C GLY A 832 27.62 13.94 -10.82
N LEU A 833 27.24 12.96 -9.98
CA LEU A 833 28.18 11.97 -9.44
C LEU A 833 28.79 11.07 -10.53
N MET A 834 28.13 10.91 -11.68
CA MET A 834 28.63 10.04 -12.75
C MET A 834 29.93 10.53 -13.36
N LEU A 835 30.18 11.85 -13.36
CA LEU A 835 31.46 12.39 -13.81
C LEU A 835 32.64 11.86 -12.96
N SER A 836 32.37 11.50 -11.70
CA SER A 836 33.37 10.88 -10.82
C SER A 836 33.48 9.37 -11.04
N PHE A 837 32.37 8.67 -11.28
CA PHE A 837 32.35 7.20 -11.47
C PHE A 837 32.82 6.75 -12.87
N GLY A 838 32.55 7.57 -13.88
CA GLY A 838 32.93 7.40 -15.28
C GLY A 838 33.97 8.40 -15.73
N LEU A 839 34.94 8.76 -14.88
CA LEU A 839 35.92 9.79 -15.21
C LEU A 839 36.66 9.48 -16.53
N GLY A 840 36.57 10.41 -17.49
CA GLY A 840 37.18 10.27 -18.81
C GLY A 840 36.32 9.54 -19.84
N ASP A 841 35.11 9.10 -19.45
CA ASP A 841 34.12 8.56 -20.37
C ASP A 841 33.49 9.70 -21.20
N PRO A 842 33.67 9.71 -22.53
CA PRO A 842 33.15 10.77 -23.39
C PRO A 842 31.62 10.85 -23.35
N ASP A 843 30.91 9.72 -23.17
CA ASP A 843 29.46 9.69 -23.22
C ASP A 843 28.85 10.35 -21.99
N VAL A 844 29.45 10.12 -20.81
CA VAL A 844 29.05 10.76 -19.55
C VAL A 844 29.22 12.28 -19.61
N ILE A 845 30.34 12.76 -20.17
CA ILE A 845 30.63 14.20 -20.26
C ILE A 845 29.74 14.86 -21.31
N GLU A 846 29.53 14.22 -22.46
CA GLU A 846 28.67 14.75 -23.52
C GLU A 846 27.23 14.92 -23.03
N ARG A 847 26.73 13.94 -22.26
CA ARG A 847 25.42 14.00 -21.61
C ARG A 847 25.30 15.20 -20.68
N GLU A 848 26.29 15.43 -19.80
CA GLU A 848 26.25 16.57 -18.87
C GLU A 848 26.37 17.92 -19.60
N LEU A 849 27.19 18.00 -20.66
CA LEU A 849 27.28 19.20 -21.50
C LEU A 849 25.94 19.53 -22.17
N LYS A 850 25.22 18.52 -22.69
CA LYS A 850 23.88 18.71 -23.28
C LYS A 850 22.87 19.20 -22.25
N THR A 851 22.90 18.63 -21.04
CA THR A 851 22.06 19.08 -19.93
C THR A 851 22.32 20.55 -19.61
N SER A 852 23.59 20.92 -19.37
CA SER A 852 23.98 22.32 -19.12
C SER A 852 23.52 23.26 -20.24
N GLU A 853 23.69 22.86 -21.50
CA GLU A 853 23.25 23.66 -22.67
C GLU A 853 21.74 23.90 -22.68
N GLN A 854 20.93 22.87 -22.44
CA GLN A 854 19.47 23.01 -22.41
C GLN A 854 19.02 23.92 -21.27
N TYR A 855 19.49 23.70 -20.05
CA TYR A 855 19.11 24.54 -18.91
C TYR A 855 19.63 25.97 -19.06
N LEU A 856 20.80 26.18 -19.66
CA LEU A 856 21.31 27.52 -20.00
C LEU A 856 20.35 28.27 -20.91
N LYS A 857 19.83 27.59 -21.95
CA LYS A 857 18.85 28.17 -22.86
C LYS A 857 17.58 28.57 -22.12
N ARG A 858 17.04 27.69 -21.27
CA ARG A 858 15.81 27.94 -20.47
C ARG A 858 15.98 29.14 -19.52
N VAL A 859 17.07 29.16 -18.76
CA VAL A 859 17.38 30.27 -17.84
C VAL A 859 17.60 31.58 -18.59
N THR A 860 18.19 31.53 -19.79
CA THR A 860 18.34 32.71 -20.66
C THR A 860 16.98 33.22 -21.12
N GLU A 861 16.07 32.35 -21.57
CA GLU A 861 14.71 32.71 -21.96
C GLU A 861 13.93 33.37 -20.79
N THR A 862 14.06 32.81 -19.59
CA THR A 862 13.50 33.39 -18.36
C THR A 862 14.09 34.76 -18.07
N ASN A 863 15.41 34.92 -18.15
CA ASN A 863 16.06 36.20 -17.89
C ASN A 863 15.72 37.27 -18.94
N ASP A 864 15.57 36.90 -20.21
CA ASP A 864 15.09 37.78 -21.27
C ASP A 864 13.64 38.24 -21.04
N ARG A 865 12.81 37.39 -20.44
CA ARG A 865 11.44 37.73 -20.01
C ARG A 865 11.47 38.71 -18.84
N LEU A 866 12.21 38.39 -17.78
CA LEU A 866 12.35 39.24 -16.59
C LEU A 866 12.91 40.62 -16.93
N GLU A 867 13.90 40.70 -17.82
CA GLU A 867 14.44 41.99 -18.29
C GLU A 867 13.36 42.86 -18.94
N LYS A 868 12.50 42.27 -19.79
CA LYS A 868 11.39 43.00 -20.44
C LYS A 868 10.33 43.47 -19.43
N GLU A 869 10.17 42.73 -18.33
CA GLU A 869 9.26 43.06 -17.22
C GLU A 869 9.89 44.05 -16.21
N GLY A 870 11.19 44.38 -16.35
CA GLY A 870 11.91 45.24 -15.43
C GLY A 870 12.29 44.55 -14.10
N ALA A 871 12.25 43.22 -14.08
CA ALA A 871 12.61 42.38 -12.95
C ALA A 871 14.11 41.99 -12.98
N PRO A 872 14.72 41.69 -11.82
CA PRO A 872 16.10 41.21 -11.78
C PRO A 872 16.24 39.81 -12.41
N PRO A 873 17.41 39.44 -12.96
CA PRO A 873 17.62 38.09 -13.47
C PRO A 873 17.54 37.05 -12.35
N VAL A 874 17.08 35.84 -12.68
CA VAL A 874 17.19 34.64 -11.85
C VAL A 874 18.58 34.02 -12.03
N ILE A 875 19.23 33.67 -10.92
CA ILE A 875 20.62 33.19 -10.90
C ILE A 875 20.82 31.92 -10.05
N GLY A 876 19.75 31.33 -9.53
CA GLY A 876 19.78 30.08 -8.76
C GLY A 876 20.36 30.28 -7.37
N ASN A 877 20.03 31.41 -6.73
CA ASN A 877 20.41 31.67 -5.35
C ASN A 877 19.22 31.46 -4.39
N PRO A 878 19.46 31.19 -3.09
CA PRO A 878 18.39 31.00 -2.12
C PRO A 878 17.39 32.17 -2.04
N GLU A 879 17.82 33.39 -2.36
CA GLU A 879 16.92 34.56 -2.42
C GLU A 879 15.91 34.48 -3.57
N ASP A 880 16.21 33.74 -4.65
CA ASP A 880 15.28 33.52 -5.74
C ASP A 880 14.04 32.71 -5.29
N ARG A 881 14.14 31.91 -4.22
CA ARG A 881 13.01 31.11 -3.69
C ARG A 881 11.87 31.94 -3.11
N ALA A 882 12.14 33.19 -2.74
CA ALA A 882 11.17 34.10 -2.13
C ALA A 882 10.49 35.02 -3.16
N ARG A 883 10.80 34.86 -4.45
CA ARG A 883 10.35 35.72 -5.53
C ARG A 883 8.99 35.28 -6.07
N GLU A 884 8.08 36.24 -6.22
CA GLU A 884 6.75 36.01 -6.79
C GLU A 884 6.70 36.22 -8.31
N ASP A 885 7.75 36.80 -8.91
CA ASP A 885 7.85 37.14 -10.34
C ASP A 885 8.41 36.00 -11.23
N ILE A 886 8.78 34.89 -10.61
CA ILE A 886 9.23 33.66 -11.25
C ILE A 886 8.44 32.47 -10.72
N THR A 887 8.30 31.45 -11.54
CA THR A 887 7.71 30.17 -11.15
C THR A 887 8.71 29.28 -10.42
N LEU A 888 8.22 28.31 -9.65
CA LEU A 888 9.07 27.27 -9.02
C LEU A 888 9.92 26.52 -10.06
N VAL A 889 9.35 26.25 -11.25
CA VAL A 889 10.08 25.60 -12.35
C VAL A 889 11.25 26.46 -12.83
N GLU A 890 11.02 27.75 -13.11
CA GLU A 890 12.06 28.68 -13.57
C GLU A 890 13.18 28.86 -12.53
N GLN A 891 12.81 28.90 -11.24
CA GLN A 891 13.78 28.91 -10.14
C GLN A 891 14.65 27.65 -10.18
N MET A 892 14.03 26.47 -10.30
CA MET A 892 14.74 25.19 -10.24
C MET A 892 15.57 24.90 -11.49
N GLU A 893 15.13 25.33 -12.67
CA GLU A 893 15.97 25.33 -13.88
C GLU A 893 17.28 26.11 -13.67
N SER A 894 17.24 27.22 -12.92
CA SER A 894 18.44 28.00 -12.59
C SER A 894 19.34 27.34 -11.55
N GLU A 895 18.76 26.67 -10.54
CA GLU A 895 19.51 25.87 -9.56
C GLU A 895 20.21 24.68 -10.24
N ILE A 896 19.51 23.99 -11.15
CA ILE A 896 20.03 22.87 -11.95
C ILE A 896 21.17 23.32 -12.86
N LEU A 897 21.01 24.45 -13.57
CA LEU A 897 22.07 25.00 -14.41
C LEU A 897 23.33 25.29 -13.60
N LYS A 898 23.17 25.92 -12.44
CA LYS A 898 24.28 26.24 -11.54
C LYS A 898 24.98 24.97 -11.05
N TYR A 899 24.21 23.95 -10.69
CA TYR A 899 24.72 22.64 -10.29
C TYR A 899 25.54 21.97 -11.41
N SER A 900 24.95 21.84 -12.60
CA SER A 900 25.60 21.24 -13.77
C SER A 900 26.90 21.96 -14.14
N ASN A 901 26.88 23.30 -14.09
CA ASN A 901 28.08 24.11 -14.34
C ASN A 901 29.17 23.92 -13.30
N ALA A 902 28.84 23.73 -12.02
CA ALA A 902 29.83 23.45 -10.98
C ALA A 902 30.60 22.15 -11.27
N HIS A 903 29.88 21.09 -11.67
CA HIS A 903 30.47 19.80 -12.03
C HIS A 903 31.30 19.84 -13.30
N LEU A 904 30.82 20.51 -14.36
CA LEU A 904 31.59 20.68 -15.58
C LEU A 904 32.85 21.50 -15.33
N ASN A 905 32.76 22.59 -14.57
CA ASN A 905 33.93 23.38 -14.21
C ASN A 905 34.92 22.56 -13.37
N TRP A 906 34.44 21.73 -12.45
CA TRP A 906 35.28 20.82 -11.69
C TRP A 906 36.00 19.83 -12.61
N TYR A 907 35.26 19.17 -13.49
CA TYR A 907 35.79 18.21 -14.46
C TYR A 907 36.90 18.81 -15.34
N PHE A 908 36.73 20.07 -15.76
CA PHE A 908 37.72 20.80 -16.57
C PHE A 908 38.81 21.51 -15.75
N GLY A 909 38.87 21.35 -14.43
CA GLY A 909 39.86 22.00 -13.57
C GLY A 909 39.74 23.53 -13.55
N LYS A 910 38.52 24.05 -13.67
CA LYS A 910 38.18 25.48 -13.67
C LYS A 910 37.56 25.97 -12.36
N THR A 911 37.30 25.07 -11.42
CA THR A 911 36.86 25.45 -10.07
C THR A 911 37.98 26.14 -9.30
N PRO A 912 37.66 27.02 -8.34
CA PRO A 912 38.66 27.58 -7.43
C PRO A 912 39.47 26.50 -6.72
N ASP A 913 40.70 26.83 -6.32
CA ASP A 913 41.50 25.97 -5.48
C ASP A 913 40.73 25.64 -4.19
N LEU A 914 40.66 24.36 -3.87
CA LEU A 914 40.01 23.88 -2.66
C LEU A 914 40.90 24.18 -1.45
N ASP A 915 40.27 24.52 -0.33
CA ASP A 915 40.99 24.58 0.94
C ASP A 915 41.64 23.20 1.23
N PRO A 916 42.84 23.19 1.86
CA PRO A 916 43.46 21.96 2.30
C PRO A 916 42.47 21.10 3.10
N TYR A 917 42.35 19.84 2.72
CA TYR A 917 41.68 18.87 3.56
C TYR A 917 42.65 18.50 4.67
N GLU A 918 42.26 18.69 5.91
CA GLU A 918 43.00 18.23 7.08
C GLU A 918 42.03 17.51 8.01
N LEU A 919 42.33 16.23 8.28
CA LEU A 919 41.54 15.45 9.22
C LEU A 919 41.87 15.92 10.64
N ALA A 920 41.04 16.83 11.15
CA ALA A 920 41.29 17.52 12.42
C ALA A 920 41.41 16.60 13.65
N ASP A 921 40.65 15.50 13.70
CA ASP A 921 40.63 14.57 14.83
C ASP A 921 40.30 13.14 14.36
N VAL A 922 41.35 12.31 14.25
CA VAL A 922 41.25 10.88 13.91
C VAL A 922 40.42 10.13 14.94
N ASP A 923 40.55 10.44 16.23
CA ASP A 923 39.81 9.74 17.29
C ASP A 923 38.32 10.09 17.23
N ALA A 924 37.97 11.34 16.88
CA ALA A 924 36.56 11.72 16.68
C ALA A 924 35.94 11.01 15.48
N LEU A 925 36.64 10.95 14.34
CA LEU A 925 36.17 10.19 13.18
C LEU A 925 36.04 8.70 13.51
N THR A 926 37.04 8.13 14.19
CA THR A 926 37.03 6.73 14.66
C THR A 926 35.82 6.45 15.56
N ARG A 927 35.51 7.35 16.50
CA ARG A 927 34.32 7.23 17.35
C ARG A 927 33.03 7.29 16.54
N ARG A 928 32.91 8.20 15.56
CA ARG A 928 31.73 8.25 14.69
C ARG A 928 31.56 6.98 13.86
N MET A 929 32.63 6.50 13.21
CA MET A 929 32.59 5.25 12.45
C MET A 929 32.17 4.07 13.33
N ARG A 930 32.76 3.94 14.51
CA ARG A 930 32.37 2.94 15.50
C ARG A 930 30.89 3.08 15.85
N ASP A 931 30.43 4.28 16.17
CA ASP A 931 29.05 4.51 16.59
C ASP A 931 28.06 4.19 15.46
N MET A 932 28.42 4.43 14.18
CA MET A 932 27.61 4.00 13.03
C MET A 932 27.56 2.48 12.90
N VAL A 933 28.71 1.80 12.96
CA VAL A 933 28.80 0.33 12.88
C VAL A 933 28.03 -0.34 14.03
N LEU A 934 28.19 0.15 15.25
CA LEU A 934 27.55 -0.43 16.43
C LEU A 934 26.04 -0.18 16.50
N ARG A 935 25.52 0.78 15.72
CA ARG A 935 24.07 1.04 15.58
C ARG A 935 23.44 0.22 14.44
N CYS A 936 24.25 -0.35 13.55
CA CYS A 936 23.76 -1.21 12.48
C CYS A 936 23.57 -2.63 13.04
N ASP A 937 22.36 -3.16 12.87
CA ASP A 937 22.04 -4.57 13.10
C ASP A 937 21.46 -5.22 11.84
N SER A 938 21.15 -6.53 11.91
CA SER A 938 20.55 -7.24 10.77
C SER A 938 19.19 -6.68 10.35
N ILE A 939 18.48 -5.99 11.25
CA ILE A 939 17.20 -5.33 10.92
C ILE A 939 17.48 -4.07 10.11
N THR A 940 18.48 -3.28 10.51
CA THR A 940 18.94 -2.13 9.72
C THR A 940 19.41 -2.59 8.33
N GLU A 941 20.20 -3.66 8.24
CA GLU A 941 20.63 -4.20 6.94
C GLU A 941 19.43 -4.67 6.09
N PHE A 942 18.44 -5.32 6.72
CA PHE A 942 17.19 -5.69 6.06
C PHE A 942 16.42 -4.46 5.55
N ASP A 943 16.34 -3.38 6.34
CA ASP A 943 15.70 -2.12 5.98
C ASP A 943 16.33 -1.49 4.73
N PHE A 944 17.64 -1.59 4.56
CA PHE A 944 18.34 -1.08 3.38
C PHE A 944 18.34 -2.06 2.18
N THR A 945 17.80 -3.28 2.34
CA THR A 945 17.83 -4.33 1.31
C THR A 945 16.45 -4.96 1.10
N ARG A 946 16.20 -6.11 1.73
CA ARG A 946 15.08 -7.03 1.49
C ARG A 946 13.72 -6.51 1.93
N SER A 947 13.70 -5.47 2.76
CA SER A 947 12.46 -4.76 3.12
C SER A 947 11.76 -4.16 1.89
N MET A 948 12.51 -3.97 0.79
CA MET A 948 12.07 -3.23 -0.40
C MET A 948 11.55 -1.83 -0.03
N ILE A 949 12.12 -1.22 1.01
CA ILE A 949 11.80 0.15 1.44
C ILE A 949 12.24 1.16 0.38
N HIS A 950 11.42 2.20 0.21
CA HIS A 950 11.70 3.38 -0.62
C HIS A 950 13.07 4.02 -0.37
N THR A 951 13.63 4.49 -1.46
CA THR A 951 15.03 4.88 -1.61
C THR A 951 15.40 6.24 -1.02
N ASP A 952 14.43 7.08 -0.67
CA ASP A 952 14.71 8.30 0.11
C ASP A 952 15.62 8.06 1.33
N GLY A 953 15.36 6.97 2.09
CA GLY A 953 16.19 6.59 3.25
C GLY A 953 17.59 6.12 2.84
N GLN A 954 17.75 5.66 1.61
CA GLN A 954 19.04 5.28 1.02
C GLN A 954 19.92 6.52 0.80
N GLY A 955 19.36 7.70 0.54
CA GLY A 955 20.11 8.92 0.22
C GLY A 955 21.11 9.39 1.30
N GLU A 956 20.90 9.02 2.57
CA GLU A 956 21.86 9.28 3.64
C GLU A 956 23.01 8.26 3.66
N GLY A 957 22.73 6.98 3.34
CA GLY A 957 23.69 5.87 3.35
C GLY A 957 24.28 5.55 4.73
N ILE A 958 24.73 4.31 4.94
CA ILE A 958 25.28 3.90 6.23
C ILE A 958 26.72 4.42 6.39
N GLY A 959 26.92 5.50 7.14
CA GLY A 959 28.25 6.06 7.42
C GLY A 959 28.88 6.71 6.19
N ARG A 960 28.05 7.21 5.26
CA ARG A 960 28.45 7.86 4.01
C ARG A 960 29.53 8.93 4.24
N TYR A 961 29.26 9.89 5.13
CA TYR A 961 30.16 11.01 5.38
C TYR A 961 31.46 10.54 6.03
N GLU A 962 31.38 9.59 6.95
CA GLU A 962 32.53 9.01 7.62
C GLU A 962 33.45 8.27 6.64
N LEU A 963 32.91 7.45 5.74
CA LEU A 963 33.69 6.73 4.73
C LEU A 963 34.35 7.68 3.73
N ILE A 964 33.62 8.72 3.29
CA ILE A 964 34.20 9.75 2.40
C ILE A 964 35.36 10.44 3.12
N ALA A 965 35.16 10.91 4.35
CA ALA A 965 36.20 11.59 5.11
C ALA A 965 37.41 10.68 5.39
N ALA A 966 37.18 9.42 5.79
CA ALA A 966 38.24 8.48 6.10
C ALA A 966 39.02 8.08 4.84
N ALA A 967 38.35 7.49 3.86
CA ALA A 967 39.02 6.77 2.79
C ALA A 967 39.25 7.62 1.53
N LEU A 968 38.42 8.63 1.25
CA LEU A 968 38.57 9.48 0.06
C LEU A 968 39.18 10.85 0.36
N GLY A 969 38.99 11.34 1.59
CA GLY A 969 39.30 12.71 2.02
C GLY A 969 38.37 13.74 1.37
N GLY A 970 38.04 14.83 2.05
CA GLY A 970 37.15 15.87 1.53
C GLY A 970 35.66 15.53 1.62
N SER A 971 34.88 15.91 0.61
CA SER A 971 33.43 15.73 0.53
C SER A 971 32.99 15.41 -0.90
N LEU A 972 31.90 14.66 -1.00
CA LEU A 972 31.10 14.57 -2.22
C LEU A 972 29.80 15.33 -1.97
N GLN A 973 29.30 16.04 -2.98
CA GLN A 973 28.02 16.71 -2.86
C GLN A 973 26.88 15.71 -2.63
N GLY A 974 25.91 16.13 -1.81
CA GLY A 974 24.61 15.47 -1.67
C GLY A 974 23.55 16.11 -2.55
N ARG A 975 22.30 16.06 -2.10
CA ARG A 975 21.14 16.68 -2.75
C ARG A 975 21.39 18.19 -2.91
N VAL A 976 21.51 18.66 -4.16
CA VAL A 976 21.72 20.05 -4.63
C VAL A 976 22.52 20.94 -3.66
N GLY A 977 23.84 20.73 -3.60
CA GLY A 977 24.79 21.67 -3.00
C GLY A 977 25.48 22.53 -4.07
N ASN A 978 26.06 23.68 -3.68
CA ASN A 978 26.81 24.55 -4.60
C ASN A 978 28.32 24.20 -4.70
N ASP A 979 28.85 23.39 -3.78
CA ASP A 979 30.30 23.17 -3.65
C ASP A 979 30.80 21.93 -4.40
N PRO A 980 31.60 22.03 -5.48
CA PRO A 980 31.99 20.89 -6.33
C PRO A 980 32.62 19.72 -5.54
N PRO A 981 32.64 18.50 -6.10
CA PRO A 981 33.33 17.36 -5.48
C PRO A 981 34.74 17.74 -5.03
N SER A 982 35.05 17.48 -3.76
CA SER A 982 36.30 17.90 -3.14
C SER A 982 37.18 16.73 -2.72
N ILE A 983 36.94 15.53 -3.25
CA ILE A 983 37.67 14.34 -2.83
C ILE A 983 39.18 14.46 -3.06
N ALA A 984 40.00 13.85 -2.21
CA ALA A 984 41.45 13.88 -2.35
C ALA A 984 41.97 12.74 -3.23
N VAL A 985 41.42 11.54 -3.04
CA VAL A 985 41.88 10.30 -3.66
C VAL A 985 40.69 9.36 -3.92
N SER A 986 40.79 8.55 -4.98
CA SER A 986 39.93 7.39 -5.20
C SER A 986 40.78 6.15 -5.48
N TRP A 987 40.20 4.97 -5.33
CA TRP A 987 40.91 3.69 -5.25
C TRP A 987 40.40 2.69 -6.29
N SER A 988 41.27 1.75 -6.68
CA SER A 988 40.93 0.67 -7.62
C SER A 988 41.99 -0.43 -7.61
N GLY A 989 41.68 -1.59 -8.20
CA GLY A 989 42.67 -2.64 -8.52
C GLY A 989 42.91 -3.68 -7.42
N GLU A 990 42.27 -3.54 -6.26
CA GLU A 990 42.28 -4.54 -5.19
C GLU A 990 41.33 -5.69 -5.52
N LYS A 991 41.64 -6.90 -5.03
CA LYS A 991 40.72 -8.04 -5.16
C LYS A 991 39.55 -7.96 -4.18
N LYS A 992 39.80 -7.39 -2.99
CA LYS A 992 38.87 -7.22 -1.89
C LYS A 992 39.16 -5.88 -1.23
N ILE A 993 38.18 -5.00 -1.23
CA ILE A 993 38.34 -3.60 -0.82
C ILE A 993 38.52 -3.52 0.71
N GLU A 994 37.88 -4.44 1.42
CA GLU A 994 37.92 -4.57 2.88
C GLU A 994 39.25 -5.12 3.43
N ASP A 995 40.13 -5.67 2.59
CA ASP A 995 41.41 -6.22 3.06
C ASP A 995 42.46 -5.12 3.34
N LEU A 996 42.22 -3.90 2.86
CA LEU A 996 43.05 -2.73 3.10
C LEU A 996 42.20 -1.62 3.71
N ALA A 997 42.67 -1.02 4.80
CA ALA A 997 42.12 0.19 5.39
C ALA A 997 42.94 1.41 4.98
N ARG A 998 42.27 2.55 4.80
CA ARG A 998 42.78 3.81 4.24
C ARG A 998 42.30 4.98 5.09
N LEU A 999 43.23 5.84 5.47
CA LEU A 999 42.93 7.09 6.17
C LEU A 999 43.66 8.25 5.51
N VAL A 1000 42.92 9.10 4.81
CA VAL A 1000 43.44 10.38 4.30
C VAL A 1000 43.54 11.35 5.47
N GLU A 1001 44.76 11.74 5.81
CA GLU A 1001 45.01 12.67 6.92
C GLU A 1001 45.08 14.12 6.44
N TYR A 1002 45.63 14.31 5.24
CA TYR A 1002 45.85 15.63 4.68
C TYR A 1002 45.89 15.58 3.16
N ALA A 1003 45.30 16.58 2.50
CA ALA A 1003 45.42 16.74 1.06
C ALA A 1003 45.26 18.21 0.62
N ASP A 1004 46.25 18.73 -0.08
CA ASP A 1004 46.18 20.01 -0.80
C ASP A 1004 46.72 19.85 -2.24
N THR A 1005 47.09 20.95 -2.89
CA THR A 1005 47.59 20.93 -4.27
C THR A 1005 49.01 20.38 -4.41
N LYS A 1006 49.73 20.15 -3.31
CA LYS A 1006 51.17 19.82 -3.26
C LYS A 1006 51.48 18.58 -2.45
N GLU A 1007 50.63 18.21 -1.51
CA GLU A 1007 50.86 17.13 -0.56
C GLU A 1007 49.59 16.28 -0.37
N LEU A 1008 49.81 14.97 -0.26
CA LEU A 1008 48.79 13.99 0.10
C LEU A 1008 49.39 13.05 1.15
N ARG A 1009 48.78 12.99 2.34
CA ARG A 1009 49.16 12.07 3.43
C ARG A 1009 48.06 11.05 3.65
N ILE A 1010 48.43 9.77 3.59
CA ILE A 1010 47.52 8.65 3.75
C ILE A 1010 48.16 7.62 4.66
N ARG A 1011 47.38 7.08 5.61
CA ARG A 1011 47.75 5.88 6.35
C ARG A 1011 47.04 4.66 5.76
N PHE A 1012 47.77 3.56 5.73
CA PHE A 1012 47.24 2.27 5.32
C PHE A 1012 47.34 1.26 6.44
N TYR A 1013 46.41 0.32 6.47
CA TYR A 1013 46.52 -0.89 7.28
C TYR A 1013 46.10 -2.11 6.45
N ASN A 1014 47.02 -3.05 6.23
CA ASN A 1014 46.74 -4.31 5.56
C ASN A 1014 46.24 -5.33 6.59
N PHE A 1015 45.04 -5.88 6.38
CA PHE A 1015 44.45 -6.89 7.26
C PHE A 1015 44.91 -8.32 6.95
N THR A 1016 45.76 -8.50 5.95
CA THR A 1016 46.22 -9.79 5.45
C THR A 1016 47.75 -9.91 5.59
N ASP A 1017 48.24 -11.15 5.61
CA ASP A 1017 49.67 -11.43 5.52
C ASP A 1017 50.19 -11.37 4.06
N ASP A 1018 49.28 -11.28 3.09
CA ASP A 1018 49.59 -11.22 1.68
C ASP A 1018 49.81 -9.79 1.20
N TRP A 1019 50.56 -9.66 0.11
CA TRP A 1019 50.75 -8.40 -0.58
C TRP A 1019 49.47 -7.93 -1.25
N ILE A 1020 49.01 -6.73 -0.90
CA ILE A 1020 47.90 -6.06 -1.56
C ILE A 1020 48.44 -5.05 -2.57
N SER A 1021 47.91 -5.11 -3.80
CA SER A 1021 48.13 -4.09 -4.82
C SER A 1021 46.88 -3.22 -4.94
N THR A 1022 47.07 -1.91 -4.88
CA THR A 1022 46.01 -0.91 -5.06
C THR A 1022 46.51 0.22 -5.95
N LYS A 1023 45.58 0.93 -6.60
CA LYS A 1023 45.84 2.10 -7.42
C LYS A 1023 45.11 3.29 -6.85
N ALA A 1024 45.86 4.28 -6.40
CA ALA A 1024 45.35 5.58 -5.99
C ALA A 1024 45.27 6.52 -7.20
N ARG A 1025 44.09 7.05 -7.50
CA ARG A 1025 43.94 8.23 -8.35
C ARG A 1025 43.86 9.45 -7.45
N VAL A 1026 44.81 10.36 -7.61
CA VAL A 1026 44.85 11.59 -6.82
C VAL A 1026 44.17 12.72 -7.59
N TRP A 1027 43.30 13.46 -6.91
CA TRP A 1027 42.41 14.45 -7.53
C TRP A 1027 42.82 15.89 -7.25
N ARG A 1028 43.55 16.14 -6.15
CA ARG A 1028 43.94 17.50 -5.73
C ARG A 1028 45.35 17.91 -6.14
N LEU A 1029 46.25 16.96 -6.34
CA LEU A 1029 47.66 17.26 -6.66
C LEU A 1029 47.81 17.88 -8.04
N GLU A 1030 48.58 18.96 -8.12
CA GLU A 1030 48.99 19.57 -9.39
C GLU A 1030 49.81 18.60 -10.26
N SER A 1031 49.95 18.89 -11.54
CA SER A 1031 50.86 18.11 -12.38
C SER A 1031 52.31 18.40 -11.99
N GLY A 1032 53.07 17.37 -11.61
CA GLY A 1032 54.46 17.56 -11.16
C GLY A 1032 55.22 16.27 -10.90
N ASN A 1033 56.47 16.42 -10.47
CA ASN A 1033 57.28 15.32 -9.95
C ASN A 1033 57.09 15.26 -8.44
N TYR A 1034 56.65 14.12 -7.93
CA TYR A 1034 56.37 13.91 -6.51
C TYR A 1034 57.41 13.00 -5.87
N ILE A 1035 57.72 13.27 -4.60
CA ILE A 1035 58.53 12.40 -3.75
C ILE A 1035 57.57 11.57 -2.92
N PHE A 1036 57.67 10.25 -3.01
CA PHE A 1036 56.97 9.35 -2.11
C PHE A 1036 57.81 9.11 -0.86
N THR A 1037 57.23 9.36 0.31
CA THR A 1037 57.86 9.12 1.62
C THR A 1037 57.02 8.10 2.40
N ASN A 1038 57.64 7.00 2.81
CA ASN A 1038 57.03 6.00 3.66
C ASN A 1038 57.54 6.14 5.10
N GLU A 1039 56.63 6.23 6.08
CA GLU A 1039 56.94 6.36 7.51
C GLU A 1039 56.62 5.08 8.33
N GLY A 1040 56.27 3.96 7.68
CA GLY A 1040 55.99 2.66 8.30
C GLY A 1040 56.93 1.52 7.81
N PHE A 1041 57.21 0.54 8.68
CA PHE A 1041 58.29 -0.49 8.62
C PHE A 1041 58.62 -1.21 7.29
N ASP A 1042 59.92 -1.58 7.19
CA ASP A 1042 60.74 -2.38 6.25
C ASP A 1042 60.78 -2.00 4.74
N ASP A 1043 61.98 -1.64 4.27
CA ASP A 1043 62.30 -1.18 2.90
C ASP A 1043 61.91 -2.18 1.78
N GLU A 1044 61.63 -3.44 2.11
CA GLU A 1044 61.18 -4.44 1.13
C GLU A 1044 59.69 -4.35 0.79
N LEU A 1045 58.88 -3.59 1.55
CA LEU A 1045 57.40 -3.62 1.49
C LEU A 1045 56.73 -2.62 0.51
N SER A 1046 57.47 -1.91 -0.34
CA SER A 1046 56.88 -0.95 -1.28
C SER A 1046 57.51 -1.00 -2.68
N LYS A 1047 56.80 -1.63 -3.63
CA LYS A 1047 56.95 -1.33 -5.06
C LYS A 1047 55.70 -0.58 -5.49
N ILE A 1048 55.86 0.72 -5.76
CA ILE A 1048 54.86 1.58 -6.39
C ILE A 1048 54.87 1.36 -7.91
#